data_AF-A0A6P8QWG6-F1
#
_entry.id   AF-A0A6P8QWG6-F1
#
_cell.length_a   1.000
_cell.length_b   1.000
_cell.length_c   1.000
_cell.angle_alpha   90.00
_cell.angle_beta   90.00
_cell.angle_gamma   90.00
#
_symmetry.space_group_name_H-M   'P 1'
#
loop_
_entity.id
_entity.type
_entity.pdbx_description
1 polymer ?
#
loop_
_entity_poly.entity_id
_entity_poly.type
_entity_poly.pdbx_seq_one_letter_code
_entity_poly.pdbx_strand_id
1 'polypeptide(L)'
;MEDNSGPSKVPAKEDLIHDIEDRPERGIWSSKMDYLLSMIGYAVGLGNVWRFPYLAFKNGGGTFLIPYTVMLAIAGLPLFFLECSLGQFASLGPISAWRLAPIFQGVGCSMVLISASVAIYYNVIIAYSLYYFFASFRRVLPWTDCYKWADEKCSRHSKAICNITSGSTVTIVNLTWVKENNLTCVPNSIINLQVDAPSYQYWDKVTLRRSSGIGDTGKMVWYLVLCLLLAWILVILSLVKGIKSSGKVWKDAATQIFFSLSTAWGGLIALSSYNKFNNNCYLDSIIVSVTNCVTSVFAGFAVFSILGHMAHVLGKSVKDVAESGFGLAFIAYPEALTQLPLAPFWSILFFSMLITLGLDSQFALIETVTTAIEDAFPKAMKQKRIYITTGCCALLFLLGLPCVTQAGIYWLVLIDTFCGGWNLLFSAVLELIGISWIYGGNRFIEDIEMMIGNRPWSFWFWWRMCWLYVSPVVLAVILLWSLVTFTAPSYGPIQYPVWSIVLGWLMTITCLMWIPIVAIMHIYKSKGTLWEDFNATNTDENLDRENWSSKTEYLLAMIGYAVGLGNVWRFPYIAFKHGGGAFLIPFIIMLAIAGLPLFLMECSLGQFASLGPVEIWRIVPILQGVGITMVLISALVSIYYNVIVGYSLYYLFASFTRVLPWSYCMDWANENCSETSRGFCNISSETDIITVNLSWVEENNFSCIDNTTVNEDTELPSQQYWKNVALHRSGGLDETGVVVWHLALCLLLAWILVGASLFKGIKSSGKVVYFTAVFPYVVLIILLIRGATLEGARDGIDYFIGTQSDMSKLKSAEAWKDAATQLFYSLSTAWGGIVALSSYNKFHNNCYLDAIVVCVVNCLTSLFAGFAIFSIMGHMAFLTNRPVPQVVNEGFALAFMAYPEALTKLPVSPLWSILFFFMLVTLGLDSQFALIETITTAIQDAFPNAMKKMRLPITVGCCIFLFLLGLVCVTQAGIFWVNLIDYYCGGWAILIAAILEVAGICWIYGGNRFIKDIEMMLGKKSFCFWIWWRACWFFITPVVLIFILVWSLVTLETPTYDDITYPSWGEALGWCMIIFCIIWIPIIAAIKIFKAEGNLWQRIVKSAAAAPNWGPALEQNWGERYKHLAGLQHDNIDLAIPTVEGKNNASFQPEQ
;
A
#
# COMPACT_ATOMS: atom_id res chain seq x y z
N MET A 1 10.92 67.08 -9.09
CA MET A 1 11.28 66.13 -8.02
C MET A 1 11.03 64.75 -8.61
N GLU A 2 12.08 64.17 -9.17
CA GLU A 2 12.06 62.83 -9.78
C GLU A 2 12.13 61.77 -8.68
N ASP A 3 11.27 60.77 -8.78
CA ASP A 3 11.20 59.63 -7.86
C ASP A 3 11.88 58.42 -8.55
N ASN A 4 13.03 58.02 -8.01
CA ASN A 4 13.86 56.92 -8.47
C ASN A 4 13.47 55.64 -7.73
N SER A 5 12.63 54.80 -8.33
CA SER A 5 12.42 53.40 -7.91
C SER A 5 12.78 52.45 -9.05
N GLY A 6 14.07 52.11 -9.13
CA GLY A 6 14.55 51.02 -9.95
C GLY A 6 14.37 49.66 -9.24
N PRO A 7 14.23 48.54 -9.98
CA PRO A 7 14.05 47.21 -9.40
C PRO A 7 15.34 46.76 -8.68
N SER A 8 15.16 46.13 -7.52
CA SER A 8 16.22 45.52 -6.72
C SER A 8 17.06 44.55 -7.56
N LYS A 9 18.37 44.84 -7.66
CA LYS A 9 19.35 43.97 -8.31
C LYS A 9 19.37 42.60 -7.62
N VAL A 10 19.29 41.54 -8.44
CA VAL A 10 19.67 40.17 -8.09
C VAL A 10 21.09 40.21 -7.50
N PRO A 11 21.36 39.55 -6.34
CA PRO A 11 22.72 39.52 -5.79
C PRO A 11 23.65 38.86 -6.80
N ALA A 12 24.82 39.47 -7.00
CA ALA A 12 25.80 39.01 -7.96
C ALA A 12 26.32 37.63 -7.53
N LYS A 13 26.69 36.80 -8.50
CA LYS A 13 27.26 35.45 -8.32
C LYS A 13 28.48 35.42 -7.37
N GLU A 14 29.10 36.57 -7.12
CA GLU A 14 30.21 36.79 -6.18
C GLU A 14 29.78 36.77 -4.71
N ASP A 15 28.57 37.21 -4.36
CA ASP A 15 28.07 37.20 -2.98
C ASP A 15 27.77 35.75 -2.49
N LEU A 16 27.40 34.86 -3.41
CA LEU A 16 27.17 33.45 -3.11
C LEU A 16 28.47 32.66 -2.91
N ILE A 17 29.58 33.11 -3.50
CA ILE A 17 30.91 32.52 -3.35
C ILE A 17 31.53 32.96 -2.03
N HIS A 18 31.29 34.21 -1.60
CA HIS A 18 31.79 34.74 -0.34
C HIS A 18 31.19 34.04 0.91
N ASP A 19 29.94 33.56 0.84
CA ASP A 19 29.27 32.78 1.90
C ASP A 19 29.79 31.31 2.02
N ILE A 20 30.55 30.82 1.04
CA ILE A 20 31.16 29.49 1.03
C ILE A 20 32.58 29.55 1.63
N GLU A 21 33.33 30.62 1.39
CA GLU A 21 34.70 30.80 1.91
C GLU A 21 34.75 31.08 3.43
N ASP A 22 33.66 31.58 4.03
CA ASP A 22 33.60 31.94 5.47
C ASP A 22 33.08 30.81 6.39
N ARG A 23 32.88 29.57 5.89
CA ARG A 23 32.51 28.44 6.77
C ARG A 23 33.76 27.86 7.44
N PRO A 24 33.84 27.84 8.78
CA PRO A 24 34.96 27.18 9.44
C PRO A 24 34.97 25.68 9.12
N GLU A 25 36.14 25.13 8.77
CA GLU A 25 36.33 23.70 8.53
C GLU A 25 35.85 22.89 9.76
N ARG A 26 34.97 21.90 9.52
CA ARG A 26 34.52 20.95 10.54
C ARG A 26 35.73 20.13 11.02
N GLY A 27 35.77 19.78 12.31
CA GLY A 27 36.79 18.88 12.85
C GLY A 27 36.83 17.55 12.10
N ILE A 28 37.99 16.87 12.12
CA ILE A 28 38.17 15.56 11.49
C ILE A 28 38.63 14.58 12.58
N TRP A 29 38.23 13.32 12.48
CA TRP A 29 38.75 12.26 13.34
C TRP A 29 40.29 12.20 13.31
N SER A 30 40.91 12.06 14.49
CA SER A 30 42.36 11.94 14.67
C SER A 30 42.93 10.72 13.95
N SER A 31 42.23 9.58 14.01
CA SER A 31 42.60 8.37 13.31
C SER A 31 41.37 7.60 12.82
N LYS A 32 41.57 6.73 11.81
CA LYS A 32 40.51 5.83 11.31
C LYS A 32 40.04 4.84 12.39
N MET A 33 40.95 4.43 13.28
CA MET A 33 40.62 3.49 14.34
C MET A 33 39.70 4.13 15.39
N ASP A 34 39.89 5.42 15.68
CA ASP A 34 39.02 6.16 16.61
C ASP A 34 37.59 6.18 16.09
N TYR A 35 37.40 6.52 14.81
CA TYR A 35 36.09 6.47 14.15
C TYR A 35 35.48 5.07 14.21
N LEU A 36 36.22 4.03 13.81
CA LEU A 36 35.71 2.67 13.77
C LEU A 36 35.32 2.15 15.16
N LEU A 37 36.12 2.43 16.18
CA LEU A 37 35.82 2.06 17.57
C LEU A 37 34.62 2.84 18.12
N SER A 38 34.48 4.12 17.80
CA SER A 38 33.28 4.89 18.17
C SER A 38 32.02 4.36 17.49
N MET A 39 32.10 3.94 16.23
CA MET A 39 30.98 3.31 15.51
C MET A 39 30.64 1.93 16.07
N ILE A 40 31.65 1.13 16.46
CA ILE A 40 31.44 -0.14 17.14
C ILE A 40 30.82 0.07 18.53
N GLY A 41 31.28 1.05 19.31
CA GLY A 41 30.71 1.37 20.62
C GLY A 41 29.27 1.88 20.54
N TYR A 42 28.90 2.54 19.44
CA TYR A 42 27.52 2.96 19.20
C TYR A 42 26.60 1.83 18.72
N ALA A 43 27.12 0.86 17.95
CA ALA A 43 26.36 -0.29 17.46
C ALA A 43 26.32 -1.47 18.45
N VAL A 44 27.38 -1.68 19.24
CA VAL A 44 27.42 -2.72 20.27
C VAL A 44 26.93 -2.12 21.58
N GLY A 45 25.61 -2.11 21.74
CA GLY A 45 24.95 -1.52 22.89
C GLY A 45 24.38 -2.54 23.88
N LEU A 46 23.70 -2.01 24.89
CA LEU A 46 22.99 -2.78 25.91
C LEU A 46 21.95 -3.76 25.33
N GLY A 47 21.37 -3.43 24.18
CA GLY A 47 20.44 -4.29 23.44
C GLY A 47 21.04 -5.63 23.01
N ASN A 48 22.36 -5.71 22.82
CA ASN A 48 23.05 -6.95 22.45
C ASN A 48 23.12 -7.94 23.62
N VAL A 49 23.16 -7.42 24.85
CA VAL A 49 23.41 -8.22 26.06
C VAL A 49 22.13 -8.79 26.66
N TRP A 50 21.00 -8.05 26.61
CA TRP A 50 19.75 -8.54 27.22
C TRP A 50 18.58 -8.67 26.25
N ARG A 51 18.51 -7.84 25.21
CA ARG A 51 17.32 -7.80 24.33
C ARG A 51 17.43 -8.87 23.24
N PHE A 52 18.56 -8.94 22.56
CA PHE A 52 18.81 -9.95 21.53
C PHE A 52 18.68 -11.38 22.08
N PRO A 53 19.30 -11.74 23.22
CA PRO A 53 19.17 -13.09 23.77
C PRO A 53 17.72 -13.42 24.11
N TYR A 54 17.04 -12.51 24.80
CA TYR A 54 15.63 -12.72 25.16
C TYR A 54 14.73 -12.91 23.93
N LEU A 55 14.89 -12.09 22.89
CA LEU A 55 14.14 -12.21 21.64
C LEU A 55 14.45 -13.51 20.89
N ALA A 56 15.72 -13.94 20.89
CA ALA A 56 16.10 -15.22 20.33
C ALA A 56 15.40 -16.37 21.06
N PHE A 57 15.43 -16.40 22.39
CA PHE A 57 14.74 -17.42 23.19
C PHE A 57 13.23 -17.42 22.97
N LYS A 58 12.59 -16.25 23.04
CA LYS A 58 11.15 -16.08 22.86
C LYS A 58 10.66 -16.56 21.49
N ASN A 59 11.49 -16.37 20.45
CA ASN A 59 11.14 -16.65 19.06
C ASN A 59 11.78 -17.94 18.50
N GLY A 60 12.06 -18.93 19.36
CA GLY A 60 12.46 -20.27 18.91
C GLY A 60 13.97 -20.52 18.86
N GLY A 61 14.75 -19.79 19.68
CA GLY A 61 16.18 -19.98 19.88
C GLY A 61 17.01 -19.70 18.63
N GLY A 62 17.86 -20.64 18.24
CA GLY A 62 18.72 -20.53 17.05
C GLY A 62 17.96 -20.28 15.73
N THR A 63 16.67 -20.64 15.67
CA THR A 63 15.81 -20.38 14.51
C THR A 63 15.62 -18.89 14.25
N PHE A 64 15.67 -18.04 15.29
CA PHE A 64 15.57 -16.58 15.18
C PHE A 64 16.75 -15.95 14.43
N LEU A 65 17.90 -16.64 14.35
CA LEU A 65 19.07 -16.15 13.62
C LEU A 65 18.82 -16.05 12.10
N ILE A 66 17.90 -16.84 11.55
CA ILE A 66 17.54 -16.83 10.12
C ILE A 66 16.84 -15.50 9.75
N PRO A 67 15.69 -15.14 10.36
CA PRO A 67 15.05 -13.86 10.06
C PRO A 67 15.94 -12.66 10.46
N TYR A 68 16.75 -12.78 11.51
CA TYR A 68 17.72 -11.74 11.89
C TYR A 68 18.81 -11.52 10.82
N THR A 69 19.44 -12.58 10.32
CA THR A 69 20.49 -12.44 9.28
C THR A 69 19.92 -11.99 7.93
N VAL A 70 18.72 -12.44 7.58
CA VAL A 70 18.01 -11.97 6.37
C VAL A 70 17.69 -10.48 6.47
N MET A 71 17.09 -10.04 7.59
CA MET A 71 16.77 -8.63 7.81
C MET A 71 18.03 -7.74 7.87
N LEU A 72 19.15 -8.28 8.37
CA LEU A 72 20.43 -7.58 8.39
C LEU A 72 20.93 -7.35 6.96
N ALA A 73 20.81 -8.35 6.09
CA ALA A 73 21.27 -8.25 4.70
C ALA A 73 20.39 -7.33 3.84
N ILE A 74 19.07 -7.35 4.02
CA ILE A 74 18.12 -6.65 3.13
C ILE A 74 17.65 -5.29 3.64
N ALA A 75 17.80 -4.98 4.93
CA ALA A 75 17.36 -3.71 5.51
C ALA A 75 18.43 -3.06 6.40
N GLY A 76 19.00 -3.79 7.36
CA GLY A 76 19.95 -3.23 8.32
C GLY A 76 21.23 -2.68 7.68
N LEU A 77 21.97 -3.52 6.97
CA LEU A 77 23.22 -3.14 6.32
C LEU A 77 23.04 -2.10 5.20
N PRO A 78 22.01 -2.17 4.33
CA PRO A 78 21.67 -1.10 3.39
C PRO A 78 21.44 0.26 4.04
N LEU A 79 20.65 0.33 5.11
CA LEU A 79 20.38 1.60 5.82
C LEU A 79 21.63 2.13 6.53
N PHE A 80 22.40 1.26 7.17
CA PHE A 80 23.64 1.63 7.84
C PHE A 80 24.64 2.26 6.87
N PHE A 81 24.83 1.64 5.71
CA PHE A 81 25.73 2.15 4.68
C PHE A 81 25.24 3.49 4.11
N LEU A 82 23.93 3.64 3.96
CA LEU A 82 23.30 4.88 3.48
C LEU A 82 23.52 6.04 4.46
N GLU A 83 23.27 5.87 5.77
CA GLU A 83 23.50 6.93 6.76
C GLU A 83 24.97 7.32 6.89
N CYS A 84 25.88 6.34 6.88
CA CYS A 84 27.33 6.60 6.94
C CYS A 84 27.81 7.38 5.71
N SER A 85 27.32 7.01 4.53
CA SER A 85 27.65 7.68 3.28
C SER A 85 27.07 9.10 3.23
N LEU A 86 25.83 9.27 3.67
CA LEU A 86 25.18 10.57 3.73
C LEU A 86 25.92 11.54 4.67
N GLY A 87 26.28 11.08 5.87
CA GLY A 87 27.05 11.88 6.83
C GLY A 87 28.41 12.29 6.28
N GLN A 88 29.16 11.35 5.71
CA GLN A 88 30.49 11.60 5.14
C GLN A 88 30.43 12.55 3.93
N PHE A 89 29.46 12.37 3.04
CA PHE A 89 29.28 13.21 1.86
C PHE A 89 28.90 14.64 2.24
N ALA A 90 27.89 14.78 3.11
CA ALA A 90 27.36 16.08 3.47
C ALA A 90 28.31 16.85 4.40
N SER A 91 29.13 16.18 5.21
CA SER A 91 29.94 16.80 6.27
C SER A 91 29.10 17.73 7.16
N LEU A 92 27.85 17.33 7.40
CA LEU A 92 26.81 18.04 8.14
C LEU A 92 26.08 17.06 9.06
N GLY A 93 25.54 17.57 10.16
CA GLY A 93 24.69 16.85 11.09
C GLY A 93 23.31 16.50 10.50
N PRO A 94 22.51 15.71 11.23
CA PRO A 94 21.32 15.04 10.71
C PRO A 94 20.26 16.00 10.17
N ILE A 95 20.06 17.20 10.73
CA ILE A 95 19.09 18.19 10.20
C ILE A 95 19.60 18.86 8.92
N SER A 96 20.88 19.19 8.88
CA SER A 96 21.48 19.94 7.77
C SER A 96 21.85 19.04 6.59
N ALA A 97 22.09 17.75 6.82
CA ALA A 97 22.29 16.76 5.75
C ALA A 97 21.08 16.71 4.80
N TRP A 98 19.86 16.90 5.31
CA TRP A 98 18.63 16.95 4.51
C TRP A 98 18.47 18.20 3.62
N ARG A 99 19.47 19.09 3.53
CA ARG A 99 19.50 20.13 2.48
C ARG A 99 19.46 19.54 1.06
N LEU A 100 19.83 18.26 0.91
CA LEU A 100 19.66 17.48 -0.32
C LEU A 100 18.19 17.36 -0.76
N ALA A 101 17.24 17.34 0.19
CA ALA A 101 15.80 17.31 -0.06
C ALA A 101 15.08 18.19 0.98
N PRO A 102 14.97 19.52 0.76
CA PRO A 102 14.49 20.49 1.76
C PRO A 102 13.09 20.17 2.32
N ILE A 103 12.21 19.57 1.51
CA ILE A 103 10.86 19.14 1.93
C ILE A 103 10.93 18.05 3.02
N PHE A 104 11.96 17.20 3.00
CA PHE A 104 12.16 16.11 3.94
C PHE A 104 13.09 16.49 5.12
N GLN A 105 13.45 17.77 5.25
CA GLN A 105 14.29 18.24 6.36
C GLN A 105 13.70 17.94 7.75
N GLY A 106 12.38 17.80 7.86
CA GLY A 106 11.74 17.37 9.11
C GLY A 106 12.08 15.94 9.55
N VAL A 107 12.56 15.06 8.65
CA VAL A 107 13.07 13.72 9.01
C VAL A 107 14.30 13.86 9.92
N GLY A 108 15.22 14.77 9.59
CA GLY A 108 16.38 15.08 10.44
C GLY A 108 15.99 15.66 11.80
N CYS A 109 14.95 16.50 11.86
CA CYS A 109 14.41 16.99 13.14
C CYS A 109 13.84 15.84 13.99
N SER A 110 13.16 14.89 13.35
CA SER A 110 12.63 13.70 14.00
C SER A 110 13.75 12.82 14.59
N MET A 111 14.81 12.57 13.82
CA MET A 111 16.01 11.83 14.26
C MET A 111 16.63 12.43 15.53
N VAL A 112 16.79 13.75 15.58
CA VAL A 112 17.34 14.46 16.74
C VAL A 112 16.45 14.34 17.97
N LEU A 113 15.12 14.45 17.81
CA LEU A 113 14.16 14.29 18.92
C LEU A 113 14.08 12.85 19.44
N ILE A 114 14.21 11.86 18.56
CA ILE A 114 14.31 10.44 18.94
C ILE A 114 15.58 10.22 19.75
N SER A 115 16.73 10.70 19.26
CA SER A 115 18.02 10.60 19.97
C SER A 115 17.99 11.28 21.33
N ALA A 116 17.38 12.47 21.43
CA ALA A 116 17.18 13.17 22.71
C ALA A 116 16.27 12.38 23.67
N SER A 117 15.17 11.81 23.17
CA SER A 117 14.22 11.03 23.98
C SER A 117 14.84 9.73 24.51
N VAL A 118 15.70 9.08 23.72
CA VAL A 118 16.36 7.84 24.13
C VAL A 118 17.54 8.11 25.07
N ALA A 119 18.25 9.22 24.88
CA ALA A 119 19.30 9.66 25.80
C ALA A 119 18.79 9.82 27.24
N ILE A 120 17.49 10.10 27.42
CA ILE A 120 16.85 10.17 28.75
C ILE A 120 16.86 8.81 29.43
N TYR A 121 16.38 7.75 28.78
CA TYR A 121 16.27 6.44 29.43
C TYR A 121 17.61 5.72 29.52
N TYR A 122 18.54 5.90 28.56
CA TYR A 122 19.90 5.37 28.66
C TYR A 122 20.63 5.91 29.89
N ASN A 123 20.47 7.20 30.20
CA ASN A 123 21.01 7.80 31.41
C ASN A 123 20.45 7.16 32.69
N VAL A 124 19.15 6.84 32.71
CA VAL A 124 18.51 6.15 33.85
C VAL A 124 19.04 4.72 34.02
N ILE A 125 19.27 4.00 32.92
CA ILE A 125 19.89 2.66 32.95
C ILE A 125 21.32 2.72 33.51
N ILE A 126 22.11 3.72 33.08
CA ILE A 126 23.46 3.93 33.60
C ILE A 126 23.40 4.24 35.10
N ALA A 127 22.43 5.04 35.55
CA ALA A 127 22.22 5.33 36.97
C ALA A 127 21.89 4.07 37.79
N TYR A 128 21.03 3.18 37.28
CA TYR A 128 20.78 1.87 37.92
C TYR A 128 22.04 1.02 37.96
N SER A 129 22.79 0.96 36.86
CA SER A 129 24.05 0.20 36.79
C SER A 129 25.10 0.73 37.78
N LEU A 130 25.20 2.05 37.94
CA LEU A 130 26.06 2.70 38.94
C LEU A 130 25.64 2.36 40.37
N TYR A 131 24.34 2.37 40.67
CA TYR A 131 23.83 1.98 41.98
C TYR A 131 24.23 0.55 42.34
N TYR A 132 23.98 -0.39 41.42
CA TYR A 132 24.36 -1.80 41.61
C TYR A 132 25.87 -2.01 41.66
N PHE A 133 26.64 -1.26 40.87
CA PHE A 133 28.10 -1.26 40.91
C PHE A 133 28.62 -0.88 42.31
N PHE A 134 28.18 0.24 42.88
CA PHE A 134 28.58 0.63 44.24
C PHE A 134 28.05 -0.33 45.32
N ALA A 135 26.84 -0.87 45.14
CA ALA A 135 26.28 -1.89 46.03
C ALA A 135 27.10 -3.20 46.03
N SER A 136 27.82 -3.49 44.94
CA SER A 136 28.63 -4.70 44.77
C SER A 136 29.94 -4.69 45.57
N PHE A 137 30.38 -3.55 46.11
CA PHE A 137 31.58 -3.47 46.96
C PHE A 137 31.37 -4.00 48.39
N ARG A 138 30.15 -4.40 48.73
CA ARG A 138 29.86 -5.02 50.03
C ARG A 138 30.39 -6.46 50.07
N ARG A 139 30.82 -6.91 51.25
CA ARG A 139 31.31 -8.30 51.46
C ARG A 139 30.25 -9.36 51.13
N VAL A 140 28.98 -9.03 51.33
CA VAL A 140 27.82 -9.84 50.94
C VAL A 140 26.91 -8.94 50.10
N LEU A 141 26.45 -9.44 48.96
CA LEU A 141 25.61 -8.66 48.05
C LEU A 141 24.24 -8.38 48.72
N PRO A 142 23.68 -7.16 48.60
CA PRO A 142 22.42 -6.79 49.25
C PRO A 142 21.20 -7.65 48.89
N TRP A 143 21.22 -8.26 47.70
CA TRP A 143 20.14 -9.07 47.16
C TRP A 143 20.34 -10.58 47.39
N THR A 144 21.32 -10.99 48.21
CA THR A 144 21.59 -12.41 48.51
C THR A 144 20.60 -13.06 49.47
N ASP A 145 19.94 -12.29 50.36
CA ASP A 145 18.98 -12.82 51.35
C ASP A 145 17.76 -11.89 51.51
N CYS A 146 16.65 -12.45 52.02
CA CYS A 146 15.45 -11.69 52.35
C CYS A 146 15.70 -10.80 53.58
N TYR A 147 15.65 -9.48 53.42
CA TYR A 147 15.85 -8.50 54.50
C TYR A 147 14.54 -7.76 54.85
N LYS A 148 14.60 -6.71 55.68
CA LYS A 148 13.46 -5.90 56.16
C LYS A 148 12.58 -5.27 55.05
N TRP A 149 12.98 -5.35 53.79
CA TRP A 149 12.23 -4.86 52.62
C TRP A 149 11.41 -5.96 51.92
N ALA A 150 11.51 -7.23 52.33
CA ALA A 150 10.86 -8.36 51.67
C ALA A 150 9.49 -8.71 52.30
N ASP A 151 8.49 -9.00 51.46
CA ASP A 151 7.17 -9.48 51.88
C ASP A 151 7.21 -10.92 52.44
N GLU A 152 6.14 -11.35 53.15
CA GLU A 152 5.98 -12.67 53.81
C GLU A 152 6.18 -13.91 52.90
N LYS A 153 6.28 -13.70 51.57
CA LYS A 153 6.46 -14.75 50.55
C LYS A 153 7.92 -15.09 50.22
N CYS A 154 8.91 -14.37 50.75
CA CYS A 154 10.33 -14.59 50.46
C CYS A 154 10.91 -15.76 51.30
N SER A 155 11.40 -16.85 50.69
CA SER A 155 12.04 -17.98 51.40
C SER A 155 13.01 -18.77 50.50
N ARG A 156 14.14 -19.23 51.07
CA ARG A 156 15.23 -19.95 50.39
C ARG A 156 15.04 -21.48 50.32
N HIS A 157 14.03 -22.05 51.00
CA HIS A 157 13.81 -23.50 51.11
C HIS A 157 12.35 -23.92 50.89
N SER A 158 12.13 -25.15 50.40
CA SER A 158 10.80 -25.78 50.29
C SER A 158 10.10 -25.82 51.65
N LYS A 159 8.86 -25.32 51.74
CA LYS A 159 8.02 -25.36 52.95
C LYS A 159 7.26 -26.69 52.99
N ALA A 160 7.48 -27.53 53.99
CA ALA A 160 6.63 -28.70 54.28
C ALA A 160 5.77 -28.43 55.54
N ILE A 161 4.50 -28.81 55.53
CA ILE A 161 3.55 -28.61 56.63
C ILE A 161 2.93 -29.95 57.06
N CYS A 162 2.64 -30.10 58.35
CA CYS A 162 1.89 -31.24 58.89
C CYS A 162 0.89 -30.82 59.97
N ASN A 163 -0.12 -31.67 60.20
CA ASN A 163 -1.11 -31.47 61.25
C ASN A 163 -0.64 -32.08 62.58
N ILE A 164 -0.84 -31.35 63.67
CA ILE A 164 -0.68 -31.85 65.04
C ILE A 164 -2.01 -31.80 65.80
N THR A 165 -2.19 -32.69 66.77
CA THR A 165 -3.35 -32.72 67.67
C THR A 165 -2.94 -32.32 69.08
N SER A 166 -3.58 -31.29 69.64
CA SER A 166 -3.47 -30.93 71.06
C SER A 166 -4.88 -30.98 71.67
N GLY A 167 -5.28 -32.15 72.18
CA GLY A 167 -6.67 -32.41 72.57
C GLY A 167 -7.59 -32.65 71.36
N SER A 168 -8.79 -32.08 71.36
CA SER A 168 -9.82 -32.28 70.32
C SER A 168 -9.70 -31.35 69.10
N THR A 169 -8.67 -30.50 69.04
CA THR A 169 -8.44 -29.56 67.93
C THR A 169 -7.19 -29.94 67.12
N VAL A 170 -7.33 -29.88 65.79
CA VAL A 170 -6.26 -30.15 64.82
C VAL A 170 -5.73 -28.81 64.30
N THR A 171 -4.42 -28.57 64.42
CA THR A 171 -3.76 -27.35 63.94
C THR A 171 -2.67 -27.67 62.91
N ILE A 172 -2.56 -26.83 61.87
CA ILE A 172 -1.59 -26.98 60.78
C ILE A 172 -0.32 -26.22 61.14
N VAL A 173 0.85 -26.88 61.15
CA VAL A 173 2.13 -26.29 61.55
C VAL A 173 3.28 -26.72 60.64
N ASN A 174 4.34 -25.90 60.61
CA ASN A 174 5.52 -26.13 59.78
C ASN A 174 6.38 -27.30 60.30
N LEU A 175 6.86 -28.17 59.41
CA LEU A 175 7.58 -29.39 59.78
C LEU A 175 8.89 -29.13 60.55
N THR A 176 9.51 -27.99 60.32
CA THR A 176 10.73 -27.56 61.04
C THR A 176 10.44 -27.24 62.51
N TRP A 177 9.33 -26.55 62.79
CA TRP A 177 8.88 -26.23 64.15
C TRP A 177 8.48 -27.49 64.95
N VAL A 178 7.89 -28.49 64.27
CA VAL A 178 7.50 -29.77 64.88
C VAL A 178 8.73 -30.59 65.30
N LYS A 179 9.82 -30.57 64.51
CA LYS A 179 11.09 -31.22 64.85
C LYS A 179 11.85 -30.53 65.98
N GLU A 180 11.84 -29.20 66.03
CA GLU A 180 12.49 -28.45 67.11
C GLU A 180 11.80 -28.63 68.48
N ASN A 181 10.48 -28.89 68.49
CA ASN A 181 9.70 -29.10 69.72
C ASN A 181 9.42 -30.58 70.06
N ASN A 182 10.06 -31.52 69.36
CA ASN A 182 9.94 -32.96 69.61
C ASN A 182 8.47 -33.50 69.55
N LEU A 183 7.63 -32.90 68.71
CA LEU A 183 6.23 -33.30 68.52
C LEU A 183 6.08 -34.26 67.34
N THR A 184 5.01 -35.07 67.34
CA THR A 184 4.74 -36.07 66.30
C THR A 184 3.54 -35.68 65.43
N CYS A 185 3.70 -35.67 64.11
CA CYS A 185 2.61 -35.42 63.16
C CYS A 185 1.57 -36.56 63.18
N VAL A 186 0.31 -36.25 62.85
CA VAL A 186 -0.75 -37.25 62.65
C VAL A 186 -0.39 -38.18 61.48
N PRO A 187 -0.62 -39.51 61.57
CA PRO A 187 -0.34 -40.44 60.47
C PRO A 187 -1.07 -40.01 59.18
N ASN A 188 -0.34 -39.97 58.05
CA ASN A 188 -0.80 -39.54 56.71
C ASN A 188 -1.10 -38.04 56.49
N SER A 189 -0.67 -37.12 57.36
CA SER A 189 -0.91 -35.67 57.18
C SER A 189 0.30 -34.84 56.73
N ILE A 190 1.35 -35.45 56.17
CA ILE A 190 2.58 -34.76 55.74
C ILE A 190 2.48 -34.40 54.26
N ILE A 191 2.53 -33.11 53.93
CA ILE A 191 2.58 -32.63 52.54
C ILE A 191 4.01 -32.14 52.26
N ASN A 192 4.76 -32.91 51.46
CA ASN A 192 6.07 -32.54 50.95
C ASN A 192 5.93 -31.75 49.64
N LEU A 193 6.46 -30.53 49.58
CA LEU A 193 6.60 -29.77 48.35
C LEU A 193 7.88 -30.22 47.61
N GLN A 194 7.70 -30.65 46.36
CA GLN A 194 8.56 -31.54 45.56
C GLN A 194 9.85 -30.89 45.03
N VAL A 195 11.00 -31.60 45.18
CA VAL A 195 12.31 -31.34 44.54
C VAL A 195 13.07 -32.68 44.33
N ASP A 196 13.48 -33.00 43.09
CA ASP A 196 14.86 -33.35 42.64
C ASP A 196 14.91 -33.86 41.18
N ALA A 197 16.05 -33.64 40.52
CA ALA A 197 16.22 -33.52 39.06
C ALA A 197 16.46 -34.85 38.28
N PRO A 198 15.62 -35.17 37.27
CA PRO A 198 15.77 -36.34 36.39
C PRO A 198 16.95 -36.27 35.37
N SER A 199 17.52 -35.09 35.12
CA SER A 199 18.60 -34.87 34.14
C SER A 199 19.92 -35.52 34.54
N TYR A 200 20.15 -35.69 35.84
CA TYR A 200 21.34 -36.35 36.39
C TYR A 200 21.42 -37.84 35.99
N GLN A 201 20.29 -38.52 35.76
CA GLN A 201 20.28 -39.94 35.41
C GLN A 201 20.39 -40.24 33.90
N TYR A 202 20.16 -39.26 33.01
CA TYR A 202 20.33 -39.45 31.56
C TYR A 202 21.79 -39.24 31.10
N TRP A 203 22.48 -38.29 31.74
CA TRP A 203 23.85 -37.90 31.43
C TRP A 203 24.87 -39.02 31.68
N ASP A 204 24.70 -39.78 32.77
CA ASP A 204 25.67 -40.80 33.18
C ASP A 204 25.59 -42.09 32.34
N LYS A 205 24.41 -42.40 31.77
CA LYS A 205 24.16 -43.67 31.05
C LYS A 205 24.13 -43.57 29.53
N VAL A 206 23.94 -42.38 28.95
CA VAL A 206 23.80 -42.22 27.48
C VAL A 206 25.00 -41.48 26.87
N THR A 207 25.64 -40.59 27.61
CA THR A 207 26.63 -39.64 27.06
C THR A 207 28.10 -40.13 27.10
N LEU A 208 28.48 -41.06 28.01
CA LEU A 208 29.90 -41.33 28.33
C LEU A 208 30.50 -42.72 27.95
N ARG A 209 29.75 -43.66 27.34
CA ARG A 209 30.11 -45.07 27.00
C ARG A 209 31.57 -45.59 27.26
N ARG A 210 31.77 -46.41 28.30
CA ARG A 210 33.00 -47.19 28.64
C ARG A 210 33.11 -48.53 27.87
N SER A 211 34.31 -48.98 27.49
CA SER A 211 34.60 -50.28 26.84
C SER A 211 35.71 -51.10 27.53
N SER A 212 35.92 -52.38 27.14
CA SER A 212 37.24 -53.10 27.11
C SER A 212 37.14 -54.62 26.83
N GLY A 213 37.24 -55.04 25.55
CA GLY A 213 37.52 -56.45 25.16
C GLY A 213 37.71 -56.63 23.65
N ILE A 214 38.67 -57.48 23.20
CA ILE A 214 39.41 -57.45 21.90
C ILE A 214 38.63 -57.57 20.55
N GLY A 215 37.29 -57.57 20.54
CA GLY A 215 36.51 -57.09 19.38
C GLY A 215 36.47 -55.55 19.28
N ASP A 216 37.08 -54.90 20.27
CA ASP A 216 37.37 -53.50 20.44
C ASP A 216 38.79 -53.21 19.96
N THR A 217 38.89 -52.56 18.80
CA THR A 217 39.89 -51.51 18.64
C THR A 217 39.15 -50.26 18.28
N GLY A 218 38.99 -49.38 19.25
CA GLY A 218 38.46 -48.04 19.06
C GLY A 218 39.01 -47.31 17.83
N LYS A 219 38.27 -46.35 17.32
CA LYS A 219 38.70 -45.38 16.29
C LYS A 219 37.68 -44.24 16.22
N MET A 220 38.15 -43.09 15.74
CA MET A 220 37.35 -41.87 15.58
C MET A 220 36.08 -42.11 14.76
N VAL A 221 35.01 -41.47 15.24
CA VAL A 221 33.65 -41.55 14.72
C VAL A 221 33.47 -40.56 13.55
N TRP A 222 33.82 -41.02 12.35
CA TRP A 222 33.74 -40.23 11.10
C TRP A 222 32.31 -39.91 10.63
N TYR A 223 31.28 -40.52 11.23
CA TYR A 223 29.88 -40.24 10.90
C TYR A 223 29.41 -38.85 11.38
N LEU A 224 30.07 -38.21 12.37
CA LEU A 224 29.80 -36.81 12.73
C LEU A 224 30.34 -35.81 11.69
N VAL A 225 31.39 -36.16 10.94
CA VAL A 225 31.92 -35.37 9.82
C VAL A 225 31.01 -35.52 8.59
N LEU A 226 30.46 -36.73 8.36
CA LEU A 226 29.45 -36.95 7.33
C LEU A 226 28.10 -36.27 7.67
N CYS A 227 27.76 -36.15 8.95
CA CYS A 227 26.60 -35.38 9.44
C CYS A 227 26.75 -33.86 9.28
N LEU A 228 27.97 -33.30 9.22
CA LEU A 228 28.18 -31.88 8.92
C LEU A 228 27.92 -31.57 7.44
N LEU A 229 28.17 -32.54 6.56
CA LEU A 229 27.87 -32.46 5.12
C LEU A 229 26.39 -32.78 4.84
N LEU A 230 25.77 -33.66 5.64
CA LEU A 230 24.31 -33.86 5.70
C LEU A 230 23.56 -32.70 6.38
N ALA A 231 24.20 -31.90 7.24
CA ALA A 231 23.60 -30.70 7.84
C ALA A 231 23.39 -29.59 6.79
N TRP A 232 24.27 -29.47 5.79
CA TRP A 232 24.06 -28.58 4.64
C TRP A 232 22.98 -29.09 3.68
N ILE A 233 22.81 -30.41 3.56
CA ILE A 233 21.71 -31.03 2.80
C ILE A 233 20.38 -30.94 3.58
N LEU A 234 20.43 -30.97 4.91
CA LEU A 234 19.29 -30.72 5.80
C LEU A 234 18.91 -29.23 5.86
N VAL A 235 19.82 -28.28 5.60
CA VAL A 235 19.48 -26.85 5.39
C VAL A 235 18.63 -26.66 4.13
N ILE A 236 18.83 -27.50 3.10
CA ILE A 236 18.00 -27.54 1.89
C ILE A 236 16.69 -28.31 2.12
N LEU A 237 16.66 -29.33 2.99
CA LEU A 237 15.43 -30.04 3.37
C LEU A 237 14.60 -29.35 4.47
N SER A 238 15.18 -28.43 5.24
CA SER A 238 14.45 -27.55 6.18
C SER A 238 13.79 -26.34 5.49
N LEU A 239 13.87 -26.29 4.15
CA LEU A 239 12.95 -25.54 3.29
C LEU A 239 11.67 -26.33 2.92
N VAL A 240 11.49 -27.59 3.40
CA VAL A 240 10.28 -28.38 3.13
C VAL A 240 9.76 -29.05 4.42
N LYS A 241 9.28 -28.24 5.36
CA LYS A 241 8.05 -28.45 6.14
C LYS A 241 7.86 -27.26 7.07
N GLY A 242 6.71 -26.60 6.94
CA GLY A 242 6.42 -25.32 7.55
C GLY A 242 6.57 -25.29 9.07
N ILE A 243 7.35 -24.33 9.55
CA ILE A 243 7.20 -23.75 10.88
C ILE A 243 6.06 -22.73 10.77
N LYS A 244 5.15 -22.70 11.75
CA LYS A 244 4.24 -21.57 11.96
C LYS A 244 5.07 -20.31 12.30
N SER A 245 5.64 -19.66 11.28
CA SER A 245 6.29 -18.36 11.41
C SER A 245 5.19 -17.30 11.47
N SER A 246 4.80 -16.91 12.69
CA SER A 246 3.98 -15.70 12.86
C SER A 246 4.77 -14.46 12.42
N GLY A 247 4.12 -13.47 11.81
CA GLY A 247 4.75 -12.20 11.41
C GLY A 247 5.44 -11.44 12.56
N LYS A 248 5.14 -11.82 13.82
CA LYS A 248 5.81 -11.34 15.03
C LYS A 248 7.31 -11.61 15.06
N VAL A 249 7.77 -12.76 14.56
CA VAL A 249 9.20 -13.13 14.58
C VAL A 249 10.03 -12.21 13.69
N TRP A 250 9.51 -11.87 12.51
CA TRP A 250 10.15 -10.96 11.56
C TRP A 250 10.16 -9.51 12.06
N LYS A 251 9.10 -9.08 12.74
CA LYS A 251 9.05 -7.80 13.45
C LYS A 251 10.12 -7.72 14.55
N ASP A 252 10.21 -8.74 15.40
CA ASP A 252 11.18 -8.79 16.49
C ASP A 252 12.62 -8.81 15.95
N ALA A 253 12.87 -9.50 14.82
CA ALA A 253 14.16 -9.51 14.13
C ALA A 253 14.51 -8.12 13.56
N ALA A 254 13.59 -7.50 12.82
CA ALA A 254 13.78 -6.19 12.23
C ALA A 254 14.03 -5.11 13.29
N THR A 255 13.13 -5.00 14.27
CA THR A 255 13.27 -4.03 15.37
C THR A 255 14.57 -4.23 16.14
N GLN A 256 15.00 -5.47 16.40
CA GLN A 256 16.29 -5.72 17.04
C GLN A 256 17.48 -5.22 16.23
N ILE A 257 17.46 -5.34 14.90
CA ILE A 257 18.54 -4.86 14.03
C ILE A 257 18.64 -3.35 14.07
N PHE A 258 17.50 -2.66 13.97
CA PHE A 258 17.49 -1.20 14.04
C PHE A 258 17.89 -0.66 15.41
N PHE A 259 17.49 -1.34 16.49
CA PHE A 259 17.90 -0.99 17.85
C PHE A 259 19.36 -1.30 18.15
N SER A 260 19.93 -2.29 17.47
CA SER A 260 21.32 -2.71 17.67
C SER A 260 22.25 -1.88 16.79
N LEU A 261 21.96 -1.71 15.50
CA LEU A 261 22.78 -0.89 14.61
C LEU A 261 22.55 0.62 14.77
N SER A 262 21.54 1.04 15.54
CA SER A 262 21.17 2.44 15.77
C SER A 262 20.88 3.23 14.49
N THR A 263 20.39 2.54 13.46
CA THR A 263 20.05 3.12 12.15
C THR A 263 18.72 3.87 12.19
N ALA A 264 18.63 5.02 11.54
CA ALA A 264 17.50 5.98 11.54
C ALA A 264 17.39 6.88 12.80
N TRP A 265 18.48 7.00 13.57
CA TRP A 265 18.56 7.83 14.78
C TRP A 265 19.31 9.14 14.53
N GLY A 266 19.99 9.27 13.38
CA GLY A 266 20.84 10.40 13.04
C GLY A 266 22.24 10.37 13.64
N GLY A 267 22.54 9.45 14.57
CA GLY A 267 23.87 9.30 15.18
C GLY A 267 24.95 8.81 14.21
N LEU A 268 24.60 7.90 13.29
CA LEU A 268 25.53 7.46 12.24
C LEU A 268 25.88 8.61 11.28
N ILE A 269 24.92 9.47 10.95
CA ILE A 269 25.12 10.68 10.13
C ILE A 269 26.04 11.66 10.87
N ALA A 270 25.77 11.92 12.16
CA ALA A 270 26.58 12.81 12.98
C ALA A 270 28.04 12.35 13.11
N LEU A 271 28.28 11.09 13.48
CA LEU A 271 29.63 10.54 13.63
C LEU A 271 30.40 10.47 12.30
N SER A 272 29.71 10.14 11.20
CA SER A 272 30.32 10.06 9.87
C SER A 272 30.58 11.44 9.26
N SER A 273 29.94 12.51 9.75
CA SER A 273 30.19 13.88 9.28
C SER A 273 31.61 14.40 9.56
N TYR A 274 32.32 13.79 10.51
CA TYR A 274 33.70 14.10 10.86
C TYR A 274 34.72 13.24 10.07
N ASN A 275 34.27 12.39 9.16
CA ASN A 275 35.16 11.59 8.31
C ASN A 275 35.81 12.45 7.22
N LYS A 276 37.00 12.00 6.79
CA LYS A 276 37.59 12.48 5.54
C LYS A 276 36.71 12.06 4.36
N PHE A 277 36.58 12.94 3.36
CA PHE A 277 35.73 12.72 2.19
C PHE A 277 36.00 11.38 1.46
N ASN A 278 37.29 10.97 1.37
CA ASN A 278 37.72 9.73 0.71
C ASN A 278 37.79 8.50 1.63
N ASN A 279 37.17 8.53 2.82
CA ASN A 279 37.19 7.37 3.72
C ASN A 279 36.32 6.22 3.16
N ASN A 280 36.74 4.98 3.36
CA ASN A 280 36.02 3.81 2.84
C ASN A 280 34.85 3.42 3.76
N CYS A 281 33.78 4.23 3.70
CA CYS A 281 32.55 4.04 4.49
C CYS A 281 31.85 2.70 4.23
N TYR A 282 32.03 2.11 3.04
CA TYR A 282 31.50 0.78 2.69
C TYR A 282 32.10 -0.33 3.55
N LEU A 283 33.44 -0.39 3.62
CA LEU A 283 34.13 -1.41 4.41
C LEU A 283 33.86 -1.22 5.90
N ASP A 284 33.82 0.03 6.35
CA ASP A 284 33.53 0.37 7.75
C ASP A 284 32.11 -0.10 8.14
N SER A 285 31.12 0.07 7.24
CA SER A 285 29.74 -0.39 7.43
C SER A 285 29.63 -1.91 7.59
N ILE A 286 30.40 -2.67 6.81
CA ILE A 286 30.44 -4.14 6.92
C ILE A 286 31.11 -4.58 8.22
N ILE A 287 32.26 -4.00 8.56
CA ILE A 287 33.02 -4.38 9.77
C ILE A 287 32.16 -4.15 11.02
N VAL A 288 31.52 -2.98 11.13
CA VAL A 288 30.68 -2.64 12.30
C VAL A 288 29.47 -3.57 12.38
N SER A 289 28.76 -3.78 11.27
CA SER A 289 27.56 -4.63 11.24
C SER A 289 27.86 -6.10 11.57
N VAL A 290 28.97 -6.64 11.07
CA VAL A 290 29.41 -8.01 11.37
C VAL A 290 29.86 -8.15 12.82
N THR A 291 30.66 -7.20 13.32
CA THR A 291 31.12 -7.19 14.72
C THR A 291 29.93 -7.14 15.67
N ASN A 292 28.93 -6.31 15.36
CA ASN A 292 27.70 -6.21 16.11
C ASN A 292 26.95 -7.56 16.18
N CYS A 293 26.72 -8.19 15.03
CA CYS A 293 26.04 -9.48 14.92
C CYS A 293 26.77 -10.59 15.70
N VAL A 294 28.09 -10.71 15.51
CA VAL A 294 28.93 -11.69 16.23
C VAL A 294 28.85 -11.47 17.74
N THR A 295 28.90 -10.21 18.18
CA THR A 295 28.81 -9.86 19.60
C THR A 295 27.43 -10.16 20.17
N SER A 296 26.33 -9.91 19.45
CA SER A 296 24.97 -10.28 19.89
C SER A 296 24.83 -11.80 20.08
N VAL A 297 25.34 -12.59 19.12
CA VAL A 297 25.29 -14.06 19.18
C VAL A 297 26.14 -14.59 20.34
N PHE A 298 27.36 -14.07 20.50
CA PHE A 298 28.26 -14.44 21.59
C PHE A 298 27.65 -14.10 22.96
N ALA A 299 27.11 -12.88 23.12
CA ALA A 299 26.39 -12.49 24.32
C ALA A 299 25.21 -13.42 24.60
N GLY A 300 24.44 -13.80 23.57
CA GLY A 300 23.36 -14.78 23.69
C GLY A 300 23.80 -16.12 24.30
N PHE A 301 24.91 -16.69 23.84
CA PHE A 301 25.47 -17.91 24.43
C PHE A 301 25.89 -17.73 25.89
N ALA A 302 26.55 -16.61 26.23
CA ALA A 302 26.95 -16.31 27.60
C ALA A 302 25.74 -16.17 28.53
N VAL A 303 24.71 -15.44 28.09
CA VAL A 303 23.48 -15.16 28.85
C VAL A 303 22.71 -16.43 29.18
N PHE A 304 22.41 -17.25 28.17
CA PHE A 304 21.60 -18.45 28.40
C PHE A 304 22.34 -19.57 29.13
N SER A 305 23.67 -19.57 29.07
CA SER A 305 24.48 -20.50 29.89
C SER A 305 24.31 -20.20 31.37
N ILE A 306 24.32 -18.92 31.75
CA ILE A 306 24.13 -18.45 33.13
C ILE A 306 22.67 -18.66 33.59
N LEU A 307 21.69 -18.29 32.77
CA LEU A 307 20.26 -18.51 33.08
C LEU A 307 19.91 -19.99 33.17
N GLY A 308 20.51 -20.84 32.33
CA GLY A 308 20.32 -22.29 32.37
C GLY A 308 20.85 -22.90 33.67
N HIS A 309 22.01 -22.44 34.13
CA HIS A 309 22.55 -22.83 35.43
C HIS A 309 21.66 -22.34 36.59
N MET A 310 21.19 -21.10 36.55
CA MET A 310 20.28 -20.55 37.54
C MET A 310 18.94 -21.31 37.59
N ALA A 311 18.34 -21.63 36.43
CA ALA A 311 17.13 -22.45 36.32
C ALA A 311 17.31 -23.82 36.98
N HIS A 312 18.47 -24.44 36.76
CA HIS A 312 18.86 -25.71 37.36
C HIS A 312 18.99 -25.62 38.89
N VAL A 313 19.64 -24.58 39.41
CA VAL A 313 19.83 -24.37 40.86
C VAL A 313 18.51 -24.05 41.58
N LEU A 314 17.62 -23.29 40.95
CA LEU A 314 16.32 -22.89 41.52
C LEU A 314 15.21 -23.93 41.30
N GLY A 315 15.47 -25.02 40.56
CA GLY A 315 14.46 -26.04 40.23
C GLY A 315 13.31 -25.49 39.39
N LYS A 316 13.54 -24.43 38.60
CA LYS A 316 12.55 -23.75 37.75
C LYS A 316 12.86 -23.95 36.28
N SER A 317 11.87 -23.76 35.40
CA SER A 317 12.14 -23.77 33.97
C SER A 317 12.90 -22.50 33.57
N VAL A 318 13.69 -22.56 32.49
CA VAL A 318 14.39 -21.38 31.93
C VAL A 318 13.39 -20.26 31.61
N LYS A 319 12.15 -20.60 31.24
CA LYS A 319 11.07 -19.64 30.98
C LYS A 319 10.63 -18.87 32.23
N ASP A 320 10.73 -19.49 33.41
CA ASP A 320 10.31 -18.89 34.68
C ASP A 320 11.41 -18.06 35.35
N VAL A 321 12.66 -18.16 34.86
CA VAL A 321 13.80 -17.33 35.30
C VAL A 321 14.23 -16.30 34.25
N ALA A 322 13.86 -16.48 32.98
CA ALA A 322 14.16 -15.53 31.91
C ALA A 322 13.09 -14.42 31.85
N GLU A 323 13.35 -13.31 32.54
CA GLU A 323 12.52 -12.10 32.45
C GLU A 323 12.77 -11.31 31.14
N SER A 324 11.78 -10.53 30.70
CA SER A 324 11.88 -9.72 29.49
C SER A 324 12.50 -8.35 29.73
N GLY A 325 13.40 -7.91 28.84
CA GLY A 325 13.90 -6.54 28.83
C GLY A 325 14.77 -6.21 30.04
N PHE A 326 14.45 -5.13 30.75
CA PHE A 326 15.23 -4.64 31.90
C PHE A 326 15.34 -5.62 33.07
N GLY A 327 14.30 -6.46 33.29
CA GLY A 327 14.30 -7.47 34.34
C GLY A 327 15.40 -8.51 34.16
N LEU A 328 15.79 -8.80 32.92
CA LEU A 328 16.89 -9.72 32.67
C LEU A 328 18.21 -9.21 33.28
N ALA A 329 18.55 -7.94 33.00
CA ALA A 329 19.81 -7.33 33.41
C ALA A 329 19.88 -6.95 34.91
N PHE A 330 18.74 -6.55 35.50
CA PHE A 330 18.71 -6.02 36.88
C PHE A 330 18.01 -6.94 37.89
N ILE A 331 17.43 -8.06 37.47
CA ILE A 331 16.76 -9.03 38.37
C ILE A 331 17.37 -10.43 38.19
N ALA A 332 17.30 -11.00 36.99
CA ALA A 332 17.76 -12.37 36.75
C ALA A 332 19.30 -12.51 36.84
N TYR A 333 20.05 -11.56 36.26
CA TYR A 333 21.51 -11.57 36.31
C TYR A 333 22.08 -11.39 37.71
N PRO A 334 21.67 -10.37 38.50
CA PRO A 334 22.19 -10.19 39.84
C PRO A 334 21.95 -11.41 40.74
N GLU A 335 20.80 -12.06 40.57
CA GLU A 335 20.48 -13.32 41.23
C GLU A 335 21.41 -14.46 40.79
N ALA A 336 21.63 -14.65 39.50
CA ALA A 336 22.55 -15.66 38.99
C ALA A 336 24.00 -15.45 39.48
N LEU A 337 24.43 -14.19 39.61
CA LEU A 337 25.76 -13.84 40.12
C LEU A 337 25.94 -14.20 41.60
N THR A 338 24.87 -14.23 42.40
CA THR A 338 24.95 -14.65 43.82
C THR A 338 25.33 -16.13 43.97
N GLN A 339 25.11 -16.94 42.92
CA GLN A 339 25.40 -18.37 42.90
C GLN A 339 26.86 -18.66 42.53
N LEU A 340 27.63 -17.66 42.07
CA LEU A 340 29.03 -17.82 41.70
C LEU A 340 29.96 -17.63 42.92
N PRO A 341 31.09 -18.36 42.98
CA PRO A 341 32.12 -18.10 43.99
C PRO A 341 32.70 -16.69 43.78
N LEU A 342 32.92 -15.95 44.87
CA LEU A 342 33.31 -14.53 44.84
C LEU A 342 32.28 -13.64 44.11
N ALA A 343 30.98 -13.85 44.36
CA ALA A 343 29.88 -13.09 43.76
C ALA A 343 30.09 -11.55 43.69
N PRO A 344 30.65 -10.87 44.72
CA PRO A 344 30.97 -9.43 44.62
C PRO A 344 31.89 -9.07 43.45
N PHE A 345 32.91 -9.88 43.16
CA PHE A 345 33.85 -9.64 42.06
C PHE A 345 33.16 -9.72 40.70
N TRP A 346 32.35 -10.76 40.46
CA TRP A 346 31.62 -10.93 39.21
C TRP A 346 30.54 -9.86 39.01
N SER A 347 29.90 -9.43 40.09
CA SER A 347 28.95 -8.32 40.09
C SER A 347 29.61 -7.00 39.69
N ILE A 348 30.80 -6.69 40.23
CA ILE A 348 31.58 -5.51 39.84
C ILE A 348 31.91 -5.53 38.34
N LEU A 349 32.38 -6.66 37.81
CA LEU A 349 32.71 -6.81 36.38
C LEU A 349 31.47 -6.64 35.49
N PHE A 350 30.36 -7.28 35.85
CA PHE A 350 29.11 -7.21 35.09
C PHE A 350 28.55 -5.78 35.04
N PHE A 351 28.45 -5.09 36.18
CA PHE A 351 27.94 -3.72 36.20
C PHE A 351 28.93 -2.71 35.59
N SER A 352 30.24 -2.95 35.66
CA SER A 352 31.24 -2.15 34.94
C SER A 352 31.08 -2.28 33.42
N MET A 353 30.77 -3.49 32.92
CA MET A 353 30.43 -3.71 31.51
C MET A 353 29.14 -2.98 31.12
N LEU A 354 28.08 -3.01 31.94
CA LEU A 354 26.84 -2.28 31.64
C LEU A 354 27.03 -0.76 31.62
N ILE A 355 27.86 -0.21 32.52
CA ILE A 355 28.18 1.22 32.54
C ILE A 355 28.92 1.62 31.26
N THR A 356 29.92 0.85 30.84
CA THR A 356 30.72 1.15 29.63
C THR A 356 29.87 1.08 28.35
N LEU A 357 29.07 0.03 28.18
CA LEU A 357 28.14 -0.08 27.04
C LEU A 357 27.08 1.04 27.01
N GLY A 358 26.60 1.46 28.19
CA GLY A 358 25.67 2.58 28.30
C GLY A 358 26.31 3.92 27.94
N LEU A 359 27.54 4.16 28.41
CA LEU A 359 28.27 5.41 28.14
C LEU A 359 28.60 5.58 26.65
N ASP A 360 29.05 4.52 25.97
CA ASP A 360 29.40 4.57 24.55
C ASP A 360 28.19 4.99 23.69
N SER A 361 27.02 4.41 23.96
CA SER A 361 25.77 4.80 23.30
C SER A 361 25.33 6.22 23.68
N GLN A 362 25.47 6.61 24.95
CA GLN A 362 25.08 7.93 25.44
C GLN A 362 25.88 9.05 24.79
N PHE A 363 27.18 8.85 24.54
CA PHE A 363 28.01 9.86 23.88
C PHE A 363 27.55 10.15 22.44
N ALA A 364 27.23 9.12 21.66
CA ALA A 364 26.73 9.28 20.30
C ALA A 364 25.34 9.94 20.24
N LEU A 365 24.44 9.61 21.18
CA LEU A 365 23.11 10.23 21.25
C LEU A 365 23.18 11.72 21.57
N ILE A 366 24.06 12.12 22.51
CA ILE A 366 24.28 13.54 22.82
C ILE A 366 24.97 14.25 21.65
N GLU A 367 25.97 13.62 21.02
CA GLU A 367 26.65 14.18 19.85
C GLU A 367 25.65 14.47 18.72
N THR A 368 24.69 13.58 18.48
CA THR A 368 23.62 13.80 17.48
C THR A 368 22.86 15.11 17.69
N VAL A 369 22.52 15.40 18.96
CA VAL A 369 21.79 16.62 19.34
C VAL A 369 22.69 17.85 19.25
N THR A 370 23.93 17.76 19.75
CA THR A 370 24.87 18.89 19.73
C THR A 370 25.31 19.24 18.32
N THR A 371 25.63 18.25 17.47
CA THR A 371 25.97 18.47 16.06
C THR A 371 24.82 19.14 15.30
N ALA A 372 23.56 18.76 15.56
CA ALA A 372 22.41 19.38 14.92
C ALA A 372 22.22 20.86 15.33
N ILE A 373 22.48 21.19 16.60
CA ILE A 373 22.45 22.58 17.10
C ILE A 373 23.63 23.38 16.56
N GLU A 374 24.81 22.77 16.44
CA GLU A 374 26.03 23.38 15.86
C GLU A 374 25.78 23.87 14.44
N ASP A 375 25.13 23.05 13.63
CA ASP A 375 24.84 23.35 12.24
C ASP A 375 23.75 24.40 12.05
N ALA A 376 22.81 24.48 13.00
CA ALA A 376 21.74 25.46 12.98
C ALA A 376 22.23 26.86 13.34
N PHE A 377 23.22 26.98 14.24
CA PHE A 377 23.70 28.27 14.76
C PHE A 377 25.25 28.42 14.72
N PRO A 378 25.90 28.32 13.54
CA PRO A 378 27.36 28.22 13.44
C PRO A 378 28.13 29.39 14.08
N LYS A 379 27.61 30.62 14.01
CA LYS A 379 28.25 31.84 14.57
C LYS A 379 28.25 31.89 16.11
N ALA A 380 27.30 31.24 16.77
CA ALA A 380 27.18 31.23 18.24
C ALA A 380 27.99 30.11 18.92
N MET A 381 28.40 29.08 18.15
CA MET A 381 28.78 27.77 18.68
C MET A 381 30.29 27.59 18.91
N LYS A 382 31.16 28.30 18.16
CA LYS A 382 32.62 28.10 18.16
C LYS A 382 33.31 28.31 19.52
N GLN A 383 32.76 29.16 20.39
CA GLN A 383 33.30 29.44 21.74
C GLN A 383 32.45 28.87 22.89
N LYS A 384 31.25 28.33 22.62
CA LYS A 384 30.25 27.97 23.64
C LYS A 384 29.79 26.51 23.62
N ARG A 385 30.38 25.63 22.78
CA ARG A 385 30.05 24.19 22.66
C ARG A 385 29.91 23.48 24.01
N ILE A 386 30.85 23.72 24.93
CA ILE A 386 30.87 23.11 26.27
C ILE A 386 29.65 23.54 27.10
N TYR A 387 29.30 24.83 27.11
CA TYR A 387 28.16 25.35 27.86
C TYR A 387 26.82 24.85 27.32
N ILE A 388 26.69 24.71 25.99
CA ILE A 388 25.46 24.24 25.35
C ILE A 388 25.29 22.74 25.54
N THR A 389 26.36 21.95 25.39
CA THR A 389 26.34 20.52 25.71
C THR A 389 25.96 20.31 27.18
N THR A 390 26.52 21.12 28.09
CA THR A 390 26.17 21.10 29.52
C THR A 390 24.70 21.46 29.76
N GLY A 391 24.17 22.48 29.06
CA GLY A 391 22.75 22.85 29.09
C GLY A 391 21.82 21.75 28.56
N CYS A 392 22.18 21.10 27.45
CA CYS A 392 21.44 19.96 26.89
C CYS A 392 21.43 18.79 27.87
N CYS A 393 22.58 18.42 28.46
CA CYS A 393 22.65 17.37 29.46
C CYS A 393 21.82 17.71 30.71
N ALA A 394 21.83 18.96 31.18
CA ALA A 394 21.01 19.42 32.30
C ALA A 394 19.50 19.35 31.99
N LEU A 395 19.09 19.72 30.79
CA LEU A 395 17.71 19.62 30.34
C LEU A 395 17.23 18.16 30.26
N LEU A 396 18.03 17.28 29.63
CA LEU A 396 17.72 15.86 29.52
C LEU A 396 17.69 15.17 30.89
N PHE A 397 18.55 15.59 31.82
CA PHE A 397 18.50 15.15 33.21
C PHE A 397 17.17 15.51 33.89
N LEU A 398 16.71 16.76 33.76
CA LEU A 398 15.43 17.20 34.32
C LEU A 398 14.23 16.44 33.72
N LEU A 399 14.26 16.20 32.41
CA LEU A 399 13.23 15.41 31.72
C LEU A 399 13.25 13.92 32.09
N GLY A 400 14.38 13.41 32.59
CA GLY A 400 14.53 12.03 33.06
C GLY A 400 14.07 11.75 34.49
N LEU A 401 13.81 12.78 35.31
CA LEU A 401 13.40 12.62 36.71
C LEU A 401 12.16 11.73 36.92
N PRO A 402 11.10 11.76 36.06
CA PRO A 402 9.96 10.86 36.20
C PRO A 402 10.34 9.36 36.16
N CYS A 403 11.40 9.00 35.42
CA CYS A 403 11.89 7.64 35.29
C CYS A 403 12.64 7.12 36.53
N VAL A 404 12.95 7.98 37.50
CA VAL A 404 13.64 7.62 38.76
C VAL A 404 12.65 7.57 39.94
N THR A 405 11.36 7.82 39.70
CA THR A 405 10.30 7.69 40.71
C THR A 405 9.98 6.22 41.00
N GLN A 406 9.12 5.94 42.00
CA GLN A 406 8.62 4.58 42.29
C GLN A 406 7.88 3.96 41.10
N ALA A 407 7.27 4.78 40.23
CA ALA A 407 6.65 4.34 38.98
C ALA A 407 7.63 4.37 37.78
N GLY A 408 8.92 4.62 38.03
CA GLY A 408 9.93 4.91 37.01
C GLY A 408 10.10 3.80 35.97
N ILE A 409 10.02 2.53 36.38
CA ILE A 409 10.09 1.40 35.46
C ILE A 409 8.98 1.42 34.41
N TYR A 410 7.79 1.89 34.78
CA TYR A 410 6.66 1.97 33.85
C TYR A 410 6.88 3.07 32.80
N TRP A 411 7.46 4.21 33.22
CA TRP A 411 7.87 5.30 32.32
C TRP A 411 8.97 4.85 31.36
N LEU A 412 9.97 4.10 31.84
CA LEU A 412 11.05 3.58 31.00
C LEU A 412 10.54 2.65 29.90
N VAL A 413 9.67 1.71 30.24
CA VAL A 413 9.05 0.79 29.27
C VAL A 413 8.16 1.54 28.28
N LEU A 414 7.45 2.59 28.72
CA LEU A 414 6.62 3.42 27.85
C LEU A 414 7.48 4.20 26.83
N ILE A 415 8.55 4.86 27.29
CA ILE A 415 9.44 5.64 26.43
C ILE A 415 10.19 4.72 25.44
N ASP A 416 10.73 3.58 25.90
CA ASP A 416 11.44 2.63 25.02
C ASP A 416 10.52 2.06 23.92
N THR A 417 9.27 1.75 24.27
CA THR A 417 8.29 1.20 23.33
C THR A 417 7.86 2.23 22.29
N PHE A 418 7.47 3.44 22.71
CA PHE A 418 6.88 4.45 21.84
C PHE A 418 7.90 5.39 21.19
N CYS A 419 8.81 5.97 21.97
CA CYS A 419 9.82 6.89 21.44
C CYS A 419 10.95 6.15 20.73
N GLY A 420 11.39 5.00 21.26
CA GLY A 420 12.42 4.18 20.65
C GLY A 420 11.87 3.31 19.52
N GLY A 421 10.92 2.43 19.83
CA GLY A 421 10.51 1.37 18.89
C GLY A 421 9.64 1.81 17.72
N TRP A 422 8.60 2.60 17.98
CA TRP A 422 7.66 3.02 16.93
C TRP A 422 8.25 4.08 16.00
N ASN A 423 8.77 5.17 16.56
CA ASN A 423 9.34 6.27 15.78
C ASN A 423 10.45 5.82 14.83
N LEU A 424 11.28 4.87 15.25
CA LEU A 424 12.37 4.33 14.45
C LEU A 424 11.90 3.70 13.14
N LEU A 425 10.80 2.93 13.17
CA LEU A 425 10.29 2.26 11.97
C LEU A 425 9.68 3.28 10.99
N PHE A 426 8.99 4.30 11.52
CA PHE A 426 8.48 5.40 10.71
C PHE A 426 9.61 6.22 10.08
N SER A 427 10.63 6.60 10.85
CA SER A 427 11.77 7.38 10.37
C SER A 427 12.57 6.62 9.31
N ALA A 428 12.84 5.32 9.49
CA ALA A 428 13.58 4.51 8.53
C ALA A 428 12.89 4.40 7.15
N VAL A 429 11.56 4.27 7.13
CA VAL A 429 10.79 4.24 5.88
C VAL A 429 10.83 5.61 5.18
N LEU A 430 10.61 6.69 5.93
CA LEU A 430 10.58 8.05 5.37
C LEU A 430 11.96 8.51 4.90
N GLU A 431 13.03 8.10 5.59
CA GLU A 431 14.41 8.33 5.18
C GLU A 431 14.73 7.65 3.84
N LEU A 432 14.40 6.36 3.70
CA LEU A 432 14.63 5.62 2.46
C LEU A 432 13.87 6.22 1.28
N ILE A 433 12.61 6.64 1.49
CA ILE A 433 11.82 7.30 0.46
C ILE A 433 12.44 8.67 0.11
N GLY A 434 12.83 9.45 1.12
CA GLY A 434 13.44 10.77 0.93
C GLY A 434 14.74 10.72 0.11
N ILE A 435 15.64 9.78 0.42
CA ILE A 435 16.94 9.69 -0.26
C ILE A 435 16.82 8.92 -1.58
N SER A 436 16.11 7.79 -1.60
CA SER A 436 16.12 6.89 -2.76
C SER A 436 15.17 7.36 -3.85
N TRP A 437 14.02 7.97 -3.51
CA TRP A 437 12.97 8.32 -4.48
C TRP A 437 12.93 9.82 -4.78
N ILE A 438 13.19 10.68 -3.78
CA ILE A 438 13.10 12.15 -3.95
C ILE A 438 14.43 12.74 -4.37
N TYR A 439 15.50 12.48 -3.62
CA TYR A 439 16.84 12.90 -4.03
C TYR A 439 17.32 12.12 -5.26
N GLY A 440 16.97 10.83 -5.31
CA GLY A 440 17.14 9.94 -6.45
C GLY A 440 18.30 8.97 -6.25
N GLY A 441 18.00 7.68 -6.17
CA GLY A 441 18.98 6.65 -5.83
C GLY A 441 20.17 6.54 -6.79
N ASN A 442 20.02 6.90 -8.07
CA ASN A 442 21.15 6.94 -9.00
C ASN A 442 22.11 8.11 -8.70
N ARG A 443 21.58 9.28 -8.35
CA ARG A 443 22.40 10.45 -7.95
C ARG A 443 23.16 10.15 -6.66
N PHE A 444 22.47 9.55 -5.69
CA PHE A 444 23.11 9.13 -4.44
C PHE A 444 24.22 8.10 -4.66
N ILE A 445 24.07 7.17 -5.63
CA ILE A 445 25.14 6.24 -6.00
C ILE A 445 26.33 7.01 -6.62
N GLU A 446 26.09 7.97 -7.50
CA GLU A 446 27.13 8.83 -8.08
C GLU A 446 27.89 9.62 -6.99
N ASP A 447 27.19 10.13 -5.98
CA ASP A 447 27.79 10.81 -4.83
C ASP A 447 28.70 9.88 -4.01
N ILE A 448 28.30 8.60 -3.85
CA ILE A 448 29.13 7.61 -3.17
C ILE A 448 30.33 7.22 -4.03
N GLU A 449 30.16 7.04 -5.33
CA GLU A 449 31.26 6.77 -6.27
C GLU A 449 32.31 7.89 -6.24
N MET A 450 31.90 9.13 -6.01
CA MET A 450 32.80 10.27 -5.82
C MET A 450 33.68 10.14 -4.56
N MET A 451 33.17 9.53 -3.49
CA MET A 451 33.89 9.34 -2.22
C MET A 451 34.80 8.10 -2.21
N ILE A 452 34.31 6.95 -2.70
CA ILE A 452 35.02 5.65 -2.56
C ILE A 452 35.62 5.13 -3.88
N GLY A 453 35.43 5.83 -4.99
CA GLY A 453 35.86 5.45 -6.33
C GLY A 453 34.86 4.53 -7.05
N ASN A 454 35.02 4.43 -8.39
CA ASN A 454 34.10 3.70 -9.27
C ASN A 454 34.22 2.16 -9.09
N ARG A 455 33.07 1.47 -9.06
CA ARG A 455 32.92 0.02 -8.83
C ARG A 455 32.07 -0.61 -9.95
N PRO A 456 32.25 -1.90 -10.28
CA PRO A 456 31.52 -2.54 -11.38
C PRO A 456 30.00 -2.55 -11.13
N TRP A 457 29.19 -2.50 -12.20
CA TRP A 457 27.72 -2.43 -12.11
C TRP A 457 27.08 -3.56 -11.26
N SER A 458 27.69 -4.75 -11.27
CA SER A 458 27.25 -5.89 -10.45
C SER A 458 27.32 -5.64 -8.95
N PHE A 459 28.23 -4.77 -8.50
CA PHE A 459 28.36 -4.35 -7.11
C PHE A 459 27.19 -3.44 -6.69
N TRP A 460 26.84 -2.47 -7.54
CA TRP A 460 25.78 -1.50 -7.25
C TRP A 460 24.37 -2.05 -7.39
N PHE A 461 24.19 -3.12 -8.19
CA PHE A 461 22.89 -3.73 -8.42
C PHE A 461 22.18 -4.12 -7.11
N TRP A 462 22.88 -4.76 -6.16
CA TRP A 462 22.29 -5.15 -4.88
C TRP A 462 21.84 -3.96 -4.04
N TRP A 463 22.73 -2.98 -3.80
CA TRP A 463 22.44 -1.79 -2.99
C TRP A 463 21.30 -0.96 -3.59
N ARG A 464 21.32 -0.78 -4.91
CA ARG A 464 20.27 -0.09 -5.65
C ARG A 464 18.91 -0.78 -5.48
N MET A 465 18.86 -2.11 -5.60
CA MET A 465 17.61 -2.86 -5.42
C MET A 465 17.12 -2.79 -3.97
N CYS A 466 18.04 -2.85 -3.00
CA CYS A 466 17.72 -2.67 -1.58
C CYS A 466 17.12 -1.29 -1.29
N TRP A 467 17.79 -0.21 -1.67
CA TRP A 467 17.35 1.16 -1.37
C TRP A 467 16.08 1.56 -2.11
N LEU A 468 15.92 1.18 -3.38
CA LEU A 468 14.74 1.57 -4.16
C LEU A 468 13.51 0.71 -3.88
N TYR A 469 13.67 -0.58 -3.62
CA TYR A 469 12.56 -1.53 -3.64
C TYR A 469 12.50 -2.43 -2.41
N VAL A 470 13.56 -3.18 -2.09
CA VAL A 470 13.48 -4.26 -1.08
C VAL A 470 13.34 -3.70 0.33
N SER A 471 14.22 -2.78 0.76
CA SER A 471 14.19 -2.22 2.11
C SER A 471 12.92 -1.39 2.37
N PRO A 472 12.50 -0.46 1.48
CA PRO A 472 11.27 0.30 1.69
C PRO A 472 10.02 -0.58 1.80
N VAL A 473 9.88 -1.58 0.93
CA VAL A 473 8.70 -2.47 0.93
C VAL A 473 8.69 -3.36 2.16
N VAL A 474 9.82 -3.99 2.51
CA VAL A 474 9.91 -4.85 3.70
C VAL A 474 9.61 -4.06 4.97
N LEU A 475 10.15 -2.84 5.10
CA LEU A 475 9.91 -2.01 6.28
C LEU A 475 8.50 -1.44 6.33
N ALA A 476 7.91 -1.07 5.19
CA ALA A 476 6.52 -0.64 5.13
C ALA A 476 5.57 -1.80 5.51
N VAL A 477 5.82 -3.02 5.02
CA VAL A 477 5.04 -4.21 5.38
C VAL A 477 5.18 -4.52 6.87
N ILE A 478 6.39 -4.44 7.43
CA ILE A 478 6.62 -4.66 8.87
C ILE A 478 5.95 -3.57 9.71
N LEU A 479 5.98 -2.32 9.26
CA LEU A 479 5.33 -1.19 9.93
C LEU A 479 3.80 -1.36 9.94
N LEU A 480 3.20 -1.65 8.78
CA LEU A 480 1.76 -1.91 8.65
C LEU A 480 1.33 -3.12 9.46
N TRP A 481 2.07 -4.23 9.36
CA TRP A 481 1.83 -5.43 10.18
C TRP A 481 1.94 -5.12 11.68
N SER A 482 2.91 -4.30 12.06
CA SER A 482 3.09 -3.90 13.45
C SER A 482 1.89 -3.12 13.96
N LEU A 483 1.37 -2.17 13.17
CA LEU A 483 0.20 -1.36 13.52
C LEU A 483 -1.05 -2.23 13.68
N VAL A 484 -1.25 -3.20 12.78
CA VAL A 484 -2.38 -4.15 12.82
C VAL A 484 -2.30 -5.08 14.04
N THR A 485 -1.09 -5.47 14.45
CA THR A 485 -0.85 -6.41 15.55
C THR A 485 -0.41 -5.73 16.85
N PHE A 486 -0.75 -4.46 17.04
CA PHE A 486 -0.39 -3.71 18.25
C PHE A 486 -1.02 -4.34 19.50
N THR A 487 -0.17 -4.71 20.45
CA THR A 487 -0.58 -5.16 21.79
C THR A 487 -0.08 -4.15 22.81
N ALA A 488 -0.93 -3.74 23.75
CA ALA A 488 -0.54 -2.82 24.82
C ALA A 488 0.69 -3.34 25.60
N PRO A 489 1.64 -2.47 25.96
CA PRO A 489 2.77 -2.87 26.79
C PRO A 489 2.30 -3.32 28.17
N SER A 490 3.03 -4.26 28.78
CA SER A 490 2.81 -4.71 30.16
C SER A 490 4.15 -4.92 30.86
N TYR A 491 4.16 -4.71 32.17
CA TYR A 491 5.32 -5.02 33.02
C TYR A 491 4.83 -5.87 34.20
N GLY A 492 5.26 -7.13 34.24
CA GLY A 492 4.73 -8.10 35.19
C GLY A 492 3.22 -8.36 35.00
N PRO A 493 2.44 -8.54 36.09
CA PRO A 493 0.99 -8.80 36.01
C PRO A 493 0.14 -7.55 35.76
N ILE A 494 0.74 -6.35 35.73
CA ILE A 494 0.02 -5.08 35.65
C ILE A 494 -0.08 -4.64 34.18
N GLN A 495 -1.32 -4.38 33.72
CA GLN A 495 -1.59 -3.81 32.41
C GLN A 495 -1.61 -2.28 32.46
N TYR A 496 -1.12 -1.65 31.39
CA TYR A 496 -1.05 -0.20 31.30
C TYR A 496 -2.45 0.41 31.10
N PRO A 497 -2.80 1.48 31.82
CA PRO A 497 -4.07 2.16 31.63
C PRO A 497 -4.13 2.89 30.29
N VAL A 498 -5.32 3.02 29.70
CA VAL A 498 -5.53 3.59 28.35
C VAL A 498 -4.93 5.00 28.20
N TRP A 499 -5.03 5.85 29.23
CA TRP A 499 -4.44 7.20 29.18
C TRP A 499 -2.92 7.20 28.99
N SER A 500 -2.21 6.20 29.52
CA SER A 500 -0.76 6.05 29.37
C SER A 500 -0.38 5.58 27.97
N ILE A 501 -1.22 4.77 27.34
CA ILE A 501 -1.07 4.33 25.95
C ILE A 501 -1.29 5.52 25.00
N VAL A 502 -2.32 6.34 25.26
CA VAL A 502 -2.56 7.58 24.52
C VAL A 502 -1.37 8.53 24.66
N LEU A 503 -0.82 8.69 25.87
CA LEU A 503 0.37 9.48 26.10
C LEU A 503 1.58 8.97 25.29
N GLY A 504 1.80 7.66 25.23
CA GLY A 504 2.85 7.05 24.39
C GLY A 504 2.69 7.37 22.89
N TRP A 505 1.46 7.27 22.36
CA TRP A 505 1.19 7.66 20.97
C TRP A 505 1.37 9.16 20.73
N LEU A 506 1.00 10.02 21.69
CA LEU A 506 1.27 11.47 21.60
C LEU A 506 2.77 11.77 21.54
N MET A 507 3.61 11.05 22.28
CA MET A 507 5.07 11.18 22.20
C MET A 507 5.60 10.76 20.82
N THR A 508 5.04 9.70 20.24
CA THR A 508 5.38 9.22 18.88
C THR A 508 5.02 10.29 17.83
N ILE A 509 3.78 10.79 17.88
CA ILE A 509 3.29 11.83 16.97
C ILE A 509 4.11 13.11 17.10
N THR A 510 4.48 13.52 18.31
CA THR A 510 5.28 14.73 18.55
C THR A 510 6.64 14.67 17.83
N CYS A 511 7.28 13.50 17.78
CA CYS A 511 8.54 13.31 17.06
C CYS A 511 8.35 13.34 15.53
N LEU A 512 7.25 12.77 15.02
CA LEU A 512 6.99 12.66 13.58
C LEU A 512 6.33 13.90 12.96
N MET A 513 5.61 14.69 13.74
CA MET A 513 4.86 15.87 13.29
C MET A 513 5.76 16.98 12.71
N TRP A 514 7.04 16.99 13.06
CA TRP A 514 8.02 17.89 12.45
C TRP A 514 8.23 17.64 10.96
N ILE A 515 7.95 16.44 10.46
CA ILE A 515 8.06 16.08 9.04
C ILE A 515 7.05 16.89 8.20
N PRO A 516 5.73 16.81 8.44
CA PRO A 516 4.77 17.64 7.73
C PRO A 516 4.87 19.13 8.08
N ILE A 517 5.19 19.51 9.33
CA ILE A 517 5.32 20.94 9.69
C ILE A 517 6.46 21.60 8.90
N VAL A 518 7.64 20.98 8.83
CA VAL A 518 8.78 21.53 8.08
C VAL A 518 8.51 21.51 6.57
N ALA A 519 7.84 20.47 6.05
CA ALA A 519 7.39 20.45 4.66
C ALA A 519 6.43 21.62 4.36
N ILE A 520 5.43 21.87 5.21
CA ILE A 520 4.48 22.99 5.07
C ILE A 520 5.18 24.33 5.19
N MET A 521 6.10 24.50 6.15
CA MET A 521 6.87 25.73 6.31
C MET A 521 7.73 26.04 5.09
N HIS A 522 8.40 25.02 4.51
CA HIS A 522 9.13 25.17 3.26
C HIS A 522 8.20 25.51 2.10
N ILE A 523 7.06 24.81 1.97
CA ILE A 523 6.04 25.08 0.94
C ILE A 523 5.45 26.50 1.08
N TYR A 524 5.32 27.03 2.30
CA TYR A 524 4.81 28.37 2.55
C TYR A 524 5.86 29.45 2.25
N LYS A 525 7.12 29.21 2.65
CA LYS A 525 8.24 30.12 2.43
C LYS A 525 8.72 30.12 0.96
N SER A 526 8.47 29.02 0.24
CA SER A 526 8.78 28.83 -1.18
C SER A 526 7.81 29.54 -2.13
N LYS A 527 6.70 30.12 -1.64
CA LYS A 527 5.72 30.85 -2.46
C LYS A 527 6.30 32.08 -3.17
N GLY A 528 7.48 32.58 -2.79
CA GLY A 528 8.10 33.77 -3.38
C GLY A 528 9.08 33.51 -4.55
N THR A 529 9.84 32.42 -4.54
CA THR A 529 10.93 32.16 -5.52
C THR A 529 10.82 30.80 -6.19
N LEU A 530 10.36 29.80 -5.45
CA LEU A 530 10.19 28.43 -5.96
C LEU A 530 8.95 28.33 -6.86
N TRP A 531 7.94 29.19 -6.69
CA TRP A 531 6.84 29.30 -7.66
C TRP A 531 7.28 29.90 -8.99
N GLU A 532 8.29 30.77 -9.01
CA GLU A 532 8.88 31.32 -10.25
C GLU A 532 9.82 30.31 -10.91
N ASP A 533 10.63 29.54 -10.16
CA ASP A 533 11.50 28.48 -10.72
C ASP A 533 10.73 27.19 -11.11
N PHE A 534 9.64 26.87 -10.40
CA PHE A 534 8.73 25.76 -10.77
C PHE A 534 7.83 26.15 -11.94
N ASN A 535 7.49 27.45 -12.11
CA ASN A 535 6.84 27.95 -13.33
C ASN A 535 7.83 28.14 -14.49
N ALA A 536 9.11 28.39 -14.23
CA ALA A 536 10.14 28.44 -15.27
C ALA A 536 10.47 27.04 -15.85
N THR A 537 10.14 25.97 -15.13
CA THR A 537 10.27 24.57 -15.60
C THR A 537 8.93 23.89 -15.96
N ASN A 538 7.79 24.48 -15.56
CA ASN A 538 6.43 24.14 -16.02
C ASN A 538 5.77 25.29 -16.77
N THR A 539 6.46 25.87 -17.74
CA THR A 539 5.74 26.48 -18.85
C THR A 539 5.00 25.35 -19.58
N ASP A 540 3.68 25.49 -19.73
CA ASP A 540 2.93 24.61 -20.64
C ASP A 540 3.62 24.69 -22.01
N GLU A 541 4.08 23.55 -22.55
CA GLU A 541 4.75 23.51 -23.87
C GLU A 541 3.80 24.00 -24.96
N ASN A 542 2.49 23.81 -24.72
CA ASN A 542 1.41 24.23 -25.60
C ASN A 542 0.43 25.12 -24.83
N LEU A 543 0.55 26.44 -25.01
CA LEU A 543 -0.36 27.43 -24.40
C LEU A 543 -1.80 27.33 -24.94
N ASP A 544 -2.00 26.77 -26.13
CA ASP A 544 -3.32 26.63 -26.75
C ASP A 544 -4.07 25.37 -26.27
N ARG A 545 -3.33 24.32 -25.91
CA ARG A 545 -3.82 23.05 -25.39
C ARG A 545 -3.05 22.72 -24.11
N GLU A 546 -3.46 23.37 -23.02
CA GLU A 546 -2.92 23.25 -21.66
C GLU A 546 -2.35 21.85 -21.34
N ASN A 547 -1.22 21.75 -20.63
CA ASN A 547 -0.67 20.46 -20.23
C ASN A 547 -1.12 20.03 -18.83
N TRP A 548 -0.98 18.74 -18.50
CA TRP A 548 -1.10 18.27 -17.11
C TRP A 548 -0.10 18.99 -16.20
N SER A 549 -0.54 19.43 -15.01
CA SER A 549 0.33 20.16 -14.08
C SER A 549 1.44 19.28 -13.52
N SER A 550 1.22 17.96 -13.46
CA SER A 550 2.26 16.99 -13.14
C SER A 550 1.99 15.64 -13.79
N LYS A 551 3.04 14.84 -13.95
CA LYS A 551 2.92 13.45 -14.45
C LYS A 551 2.04 12.58 -13.55
N THR A 552 2.06 12.82 -12.24
CA THR A 552 1.25 12.08 -11.27
C THR A 552 -0.24 12.34 -11.47
N GLU A 553 -0.63 13.57 -11.81
CA GLU A 553 -2.03 13.91 -12.13
C GLU A 553 -2.53 13.11 -13.33
N TYR A 554 -1.74 13.08 -14.41
CA TYR A 554 -2.04 12.27 -15.59
C TYR A 554 -2.17 10.78 -15.25
N LEU A 555 -1.20 10.22 -14.52
CA LEU A 555 -1.19 8.80 -14.20
C LEU A 555 -2.39 8.42 -13.31
N LEU A 556 -2.73 9.24 -12.31
CA LEU A 556 -3.90 9.01 -11.46
C LEU A 556 -5.22 9.18 -12.22
N ALA A 557 -5.32 10.15 -13.14
CA ALA A 557 -6.48 10.30 -14.00
C ALA A 557 -6.67 9.07 -14.93
N MET A 558 -5.57 8.54 -15.48
CA MET A 558 -5.61 7.32 -16.29
C MET A 558 -5.96 6.08 -15.46
N ILE A 559 -5.44 5.98 -14.24
CA ILE A 559 -5.82 4.90 -13.30
C ILE A 559 -7.29 5.02 -12.91
N GLY A 560 -7.78 6.22 -12.58
CA GLY A 560 -9.20 6.43 -12.25
C GLY A 560 -10.14 6.17 -13.43
N TYR A 561 -9.68 6.42 -14.67
CA TYR A 561 -10.46 6.07 -15.85
C TYR A 561 -10.51 4.56 -16.12
N ALA A 562 -9.40 3.85 -15.90
CA ALA A 562 -9.33 2.39 -16.07
C ALA A 562 -9.95 1.62 -14.89
N VAL A 563 -9.85 2.14 -13.67
CA VAL A 563 -10.38 1.51 -12.47
C VAL A 563 -11.75 2.08 -12.18
N GLY A 564 -12.77 1.45 -12.74
CA GLY A 564 -14.17 1.82 -12.56
C GLY A 564 -14.95 0.85 -11.67
N LEU A 565 -16.27 1.01 -11.67
CA LEU A 565 -17.19 0.14 -10.94
C LEU A 565 -17.10 -1.34 -11.39
N GLY A 566 -16.75 -1.56 -12.67
CA GLY A 566 -16.57 -2.89 -13.25
C GLY A 566 -15.46 -3.71 -12.59
N ASN A 567 -14.44 -3.07 -12.01
CA ASN A 567 -13.36 -3.77 -11.29
C ASN A 567 -13.85 -4.38 -9.97
N VAL A 568 -14.87 -3.78 -9.34
CA VAL A 568 -15.34 -4.18 -8.00
C VAL A 568 -16.48 -5.20 -8.06
N TRP A 569 -17.46 -5.05 -8.97
CA TRP A 569 -18.59 -5.98 -9.04
C TRP A 569 -18.58 -6.90 -10.26
N ARG A 570 -18.05 -6.44 -11.41
CA ARG A 570 -18.20 -7.20 -12.66
C ARG A 570 -17.10 -8.23 -12.81
N PHE A 571 -15.84 -7.82 -12.62
CA PHE A 571 -14.70 -8.74 -12.71
C PHE A 571 -14.79 -9.91 -11.73
N PRO A 572 -15.07 -9.69 -10.42
CA PRO A 572 -15.14 -10.82 -9.48
C PRO A 572 -16.26 -11.79 -9.84
N TYR A 573 -17.40 -11.26 -10.31
CA TYR A 573 -18.52 -12.08 -10.76
C TYR A 573 -18.16 -12.93 -12.00
N ILE A 574 -17.60 -12.32 -13.04
CA ILE A 574 -17.24 -13.04 -14.28
C ILE A 574 -16.16 -14.08 -14.00
N ALA A 575 -15.19 -13.77 -13.14
CA ALA A 575 -14.20 -14.74 -12.70
C ALA A 575 -14.87 -15.94 -12.02
N PHE A 576 -15.81 -15.70 -11.11
CA PHE A 576 -16.60 -16.75 -10.48
C PHE A 576 -17.40 -17.60 -11.50
N LYS A 577 -18.13 -16.96 -12.44
CA LYS A 577 -18.93 -17.65 -13.47
C LYS A 577 -18.10 -18.58 -14.36
N HIS A 578 -16.87 -18.20 -14.69
CA HIS A 578 -16.02 -18.90 -15.66
C HIS A 578 -14.89 -19.73 -15.03
N GLY A 579 -15.12 -20.27 -13.83
CA GLY A 579 -14.22 -21.24 -13.21
C GLY A 579 -13.22 -20.64 -12.21
N GLY A 580 -13.57 -19.50 -11.60
CA GLY A 580 -12.79 -18.85 -10.55
C GLY A 580 -11.40 -18.43 -11.03
N GLY A 581 -10.36 -18.98 -10.38
CA GLY A 581 -8.97 -18.67 -10.69
C GLY A 581 -8.55 -19.06 -12.11
N ALA A 582 -9.26 -20.01 -12.73
CA ALA A 582 -9.01 -20.41 -14.12
C ALA A 582 -9.21 -19.23 -15.08
N PHE A 583 -10.23 -18.39 -14.86
CA PHE A 583 -10.55 -17.23 -15.69
C PHE A 583 -9.43 -16.18 -15.75
N LEU A 584 -8.51 -16.17 -14.79
CA LEU A 584 -7.36 -15.26 -14.82
C LEU A 584 -6.43 -15.52 -16.00
N ILE A 585 -6.37 -16.76 -16.50
CA ILE A 585 -5.55 -17.14 -17.64
C ILE A 585 -6.01 -16.42 -18.92
N PRO A 586 -7.27 -16.60 -19.38
CA PRO A 586 -7.74 -15.89 -20.56
C PRO A 586 -7.72 -14.37 -20.35
N PHE A 587 -8.01 -13.87 -19.15
CA PHE A 587 -7.94 -12.43 -18.86
C PHE A 587 -6.53 -11.85 -19.01
N ILE A 588 -5.50 -12.47 -18.42
CA ILE A 588 -4.09 -11.99 -18.52
C ILE A 588 -3.57 -12.14 -19.96
N ILE A 589 -3.93 -13.22 -20.66
CA ILE A 589 -3.55 -13.40 -22.06
C ILE A 589 -4.17 -12.30 -22.92
N MET A 590 -5.47 -12.05 -22.77
CA MET A 590 -6.17 -10.96 -23.48
C MET A 590 -5.58 -9.58 -23.14
N LEU A 591 -5.16 -9.37 -21.89
CA LEU A 591 -4.44 -8.16 -21.46
C LEU A 591 -3.14 -7.97 -22.23
N ALA A 592 -2.34 -9.04 -22.37
CA ALA A 592 -1.05 -8.96 -23.05
C ALA A 592 -1.18 -8.81 -24.58
N ILE A 593 -2.15 -9.48 -25.21
CA ILE A 593 -2.24 -9.56 -26.69
C ILE A 593 -3.23 -8.57 -27.32
N ALA A 594 -4.18 -8.03 -26.56
CA ALA A 594 -5.18 -7.08 -27.08
C ALA A 594 -5.20 -5.77 -26.27
N GLY A 595 -5.37 -5.85 -24.95
CA GLY A 595 -5.53 -4.64 -24.12
C GLY A 595 -4.32 -3.72 -24.13
N LEU A 596 -3.16 -4.22 -23.71
CA LEU A 596 -1.94 -3.42 -23.63
C LEU A 596 -1.49 -2.88 -25.01
N PRO A 597 -1.53 -3.65 -26.12
CA PRO A 597 -1.30 -3.12 -27.47
C PRO A 597 -2.21 -1.97 -27.87
N LEU A 598 -3.52 -2.06 -27.62
CA LEU A 598 -4.47 -1.00 -27.95
C LEU A 598 -4.25 0.23 -27.06
N PHE A 599 -4.07 0.01 -25.76
CA PHE A 599 -3.84 1.08 -24.80
C PHE A 599 -2.60 1.91 -25.14
N LEU A 600 -1.48 1.23 -25.47
CA LEU A 600 -0.27 1.90 -25.92
C LEU A 600 -0.48 2.67 -27.24
N MET A 601 -1.28 2.12 -28.16
CA MET A 601 -1.59 2.77 -29.43
C MET A 601 -2.34 4.08 -29.21
N GLU A 602 -3.44 4.07 -28.44
CA GLU A 602 -4.22 5.28 -28.15
C GLU A 602 -3.43 6.32 -27.36
N CYS A 603 -2.68 5.90 -26.32
CA CYS A 603 -1.81 6.81 -25.55
C CYS A 603 -0.76 7.49 -26.44
N SER A 604 -0.14 6.72 -27.34
CA SER A 604 0.89 7.24 -28.24
C SER A 604 0.29 8.16 -29.30
N LEU A 605 -0.87 7.79 -29.84
CA LEU A 605 -1.56 8.57 -30.84
C LEU A 605 -1.95 9.95 -30.28
N GLY A 606 -2.65 9.97 -29.13
CA GLY A 606 -3.08 11.20 -28.47
C GLY A 606 -1.92 12.11 -28.09
N GLN A 607 -0.87 11.57 -27.47
CA GLN A 607 0.31 12.34 -27.08
C GLN A 607 1.08 12.90 -28.30
N PHE A 608 1.19 12.14 -29.39
CA PHE A 608 1.94 12.56 -30.57
C PHE A 608 1.29 13.75 -31.28
N ALA A 609 -0.02 13.67 -31.52
CA ALA A 609 -0.73 14.69 -32.29
C ALA A 609 -1.20 15.86 -31.43
N SER A 610 -1.32 15.67 -30.10
CA SER A 610 -2.02 16.61 -29.21
C SER A 610 -3.38 17.00 -29.79
N LEU A 611 -4.15 15.98 -30.22
CA LEU A 611 -5.51 16.08 -30.78
C LEU A 611 -6.44 15.11 -30.05
N GLY A 612 -7.71 15.46 -30.02
CA GLY A 612 -8.78 14.68 -29.42
C GLY A 612 -9.31 13.62 -30.38
N PRO A 613 -10.25 12.79 -29.91
CA PRO A 613 -10.62 11.53 -30.56
C PRO A 613 -11.17 11.70 -31.98
N VAL A 614 -11.73 12.86 -32.35
CA VAL A 614 -12.25 13.12 -33.72
C VAL A 614 -11.17 13.66 -34.66
N GLU A 615 -10.45 14.71 -34.23
CA GLU A 615 -9.46 15.38 -35.07
C GLU A 615 -8.18 14.56 -35.25
N ILE A 616 -7.91 13.60 -34.37
CA ILE A 616 -6.75 12.71 -34.50
C ILE A 616 -6.81 11.84 -35.75
N TRP A 617 -8.02 11.59 -36.28
CA TRP A 617 -8.22 10.85 -37.52
C TRP A 617 -7.79 11.60 -38.78
N ARG A 618 -7.21 12.80 -38.66
CA ARG A 618 -6.42 13.42 -39.73
C ARG A 618 -5.30 12.50 -40.23
N ILE A 619 -4.84 11.55 -39.40
CA ILE A 619 -3.92 10.48 -39.79
C ILE A 619 -4.47 9.60 -40.94
N VAL A 620 -5.78 9.34 -40.96
CA VAL A 620 -6.51 8.56 -41.97
C VAL A 620 -7.91 9.17 -42.15
N PRO A 621 -8.06 10.25 -42.96
CA PRO A 621 -9.29 11.05 -43.02
C PRO A 621 -10.55 10.27 -43.42
N ILE A 622 -10.42 9.22 -44.23
CA ILE A 622 -11.53 8.32 -44.60
C ILE A 622 -12.15 7.60 -43.39
N LEU A 623 -11.39 7.40 -42.31
CA LEU A 623 -11.85 6.78 -41.06
C LEU A 623 -12.20 7.79 -39.96
N GLN A 624 -12.31 9.09 -40.28
CA GLN A 624 -12.67 10.11 -39.28
C GLN A 624 -13.99 9.86 -38.55
N GLY A 625 -14.92 9.10 -39.16
CA GLY A 625 -16.13 8.68 -38.48
C GLY A 625 -15.90 7.77 -37.26
N VAL A 626 -14.77 7.06 -37.17
CA VAL A 626 -14.42 6.22 -35.99
C VAL A 626 -14.33 7.09 -34.74
N GLY A 627 -13.71 8.26 -34.83
CA GLY A 627 -13.63 9.22 -33.72
C GLY A 627 -14.99 9.78 -33.29
N ILE A 628 -15.89 10.02 -34.25
CA ILE A 628 -17.27 10.44 -33.95
C ILE A 628 -18.00 9.32 -33.22
N THR A 629 -17.85 8.07 -33.68
CA THR A 629 -18.39 6.88 -33.02
C THR A 629 -17.90 6.76 -31.57
N MET A 630 -16.59 6.94 -31.31
CA MET A 630 -16.01 6.94 -29.97
C MET A 630 -16.66 7.98 -29.04
N VAL A 631 -16.84 9.22 -29.52
CA VAL A 631 -17.47 10.30 -28.74
C VAL A 631 -18.96 10.01 -28.46
N LEU A 632 -19.70 9.51 -29.45
CA LEU A 632 -21.12 9.18 -29.28
C LEU A 632 -21.34 8.03 -28.30
N ILE A 633 -20.48 7.00 -28.35
CA ILE A 633 -20.51 5.89 -27.39
C ILE A 633 -20.23 6.44 -25.98
N SER A 634 -19.20 7.27 -25.83
CA SER A 634 -18.88 7.90 -24.54
C SER A 634 -20.03 8.75 -24.01
N ALA A 635 -20.75 9.47 -24.88
CA ALA A 635 -21.92 10.25 -24.50
C ALA A 635 -23.09 9.37 -24.02
N LEU A 636 -23.43 8.31 -24.76
CA LEU A 636 -24.51 7.39 -24.36
C LEU A 636 -24.19 6.66 -23.05
N VAL A 637 -22.94 6.24 -22.87
CA VAL A 637 -22.52 5.54 -21.66
C VAL A 637 -22.47 6.49 -20.46
N SER A 638 -22.05 7.73 -20.65
CA SER A 638 -22.05 8.74 -19.59
C SER A 638 -23.45 8.93 -18.97
N ILE A 639 -24.52 8.80 -19.77
CA ILE A 639 -25.91 8.90 -19.30
C ILE A 639 -26.22 7.85 -18.22
N TYR A 640 -26.14 6.55 -18.55
CA TYR A 640 -26.51 5.51 -17.59
C TYR A 640 -25.44 5.33 -16.51
N TYR A 641 -24.16 5.52 -16.83
CA TYR A 641 -23.10 5.34 -15.85
C TYR A 641 -23.22 6.36 -14.70
N ASN A 642 -23.71 7.58 -14.96
CA ASN A 642 -23.94 8.57 -13.91
C ASN A 642 -25.21 8.28 -13.09
N VAL A 643 -26.16 7.55 -13.68
CA VAL A 643 -27.33 7.01 -12.95
C VAL A 643 -26.88 6.00 -11.89
N ILE A 644 -25.87 5.18 -12.20
CA ILE A 644 -25.27 4.25 -11.24
C ILE A 644 -24.58 4.99 -10.08
N VAL A 645 -23.90 6.11 -10.36
CA VAL A 645 -23.38 7.02 -9.32
C VAL A 645 -24.54 7.58 -8.48
N GLY A 646 -25.64 7.94 -9.12
CA GLY A 646 -26.88 8.34 -8.45
C GLY A 646 -27.45 7.26 -7.50
N TYR A 647 -27.48 6.00 -7.93
CA TYR A 647 -27.88 4.87 -7.06
C TYR A 647 -26.93 4.74 -5.86
N SER A 648 -25.63 4.90 -6.08
CA SER A 648 -24.61 4.85 -5.02
C SER A 648 -24.76 6.00 -4.02
N LEU A 649 -25.08 7.21 -4.49
CA LEU A 649 -25.40 8.36 -3.64
C LEU A 649 -26.67 8.14 -2.82
N TYR A 650 -27.72 7.57 -3.42
CA TYR A 650 -28.95 7.23 -2.70
C TYR A 650 -28.66 6.28 -1.53
N TYR A 651 -27.94 5.18 -1.79
CA TYR A 651 -27.57 4.23 -0.75
C TYR A 651 -26.62 4.81 0.30
N LEU A 652 -25.69 5.69 -0.11
CA LEU A 652 -24.85 6.43 0.82
C LEU A 652 -25.70 7.26 1.80
N PHE A 653 -26.68 8.00 1.29
CA PHE A 653 -27.59 8.77 2.15
C PHE A 653 -28.47 7.88 3.02
N ALA A 654 -28.99 6.79 2.48
CA ALA A 654 -29.79 5.81 3.21
C ALA A 654 -28.99 5.06 4.30
N SER A 655 -27.65 5.09 4.23
CA SER A 655 -26.76 4.47 5.22
C SER A 655 -26.56 5.33 6.48
N PHE A 656 -26.95 6.61 6.50
CA PHE A 656 -26.85 7.49 7.67
C PHE A 656 -27.97 7.23 8.70
N THR A 657 -28.17 5.97 9.04
CA THR A 657 -29.14 5.51 10.04
C THR A 657 -28.44 4.61 11.07
N ARG A 658 -29.05 4.44 12.25
CA ARG A 658 -28.51 3.54 13.27
C ARG A 658 -28.61 2.07 12.84
N VAL A 659 -29.67 1.73 12.12
CA VAL A 659 -29.94 0.40 11.58
C VAL A 659 -30.25 0.55 10.10
N LEU A 660 -29.60 -0.26 9.26
CA LEU A 660 -29.70 -0.15 7.81
C LEU A 660 -31.14 -0.47 7.34
N PRO A 661 -31.73 0.32 6.43
CA PRO A 661 -33.12 0.14 6.00
C PRO A 661 -33.42 -1.23 5.37
N TRP A 662 -32.42 -1.86 4.76
CA TRP A 662 -32.51 -3.16 4.10
C TRP A 662 -32.04 -4.34 4.97
N SER A 663 -31.95 -4.15 6.30
CA SER A 663 -31.52 -5.23 7.21
C SER A 663 -32.63 -6.21 7.59
N TYR A 664 -33.89 -5.80 7.54
CA TYR A 664 -35.06 -6.62 7.86
C TYR A 664 -36.26 -6.23 6.98
N CYS A 665 -37.20 -7.17 6.83
CA CYS A 665 -38.46 -6.93 6.13
C CYS A 665 -39.32 -5.97 6.97
N MET A 666 -39.55 -4.75 6.48
CA MET A 666 -40.45 -3.76 7.11
C MET A 666 -41.80 -3.68 6.37
N ASP A 667 -42.57 -2.63 6.62
CA ASP A 667 -43.90 -2.38 6.05
C ASP A 667 -43.93 -2.31 4.51
N TRP A 668 -42.79 -2.09 3.85
CA TRP A 668 -42.66 -2.07 2.38
C TRP A 668 -42.43 -3.46 1.76
N ALA A 669 -42.20 -4.48 2.57
CA ALA A 669 -41.89 -5.83 2.12
C ALA A 669 -43.17 -6.68 1.94
N ASN A 670 -43.15 -7.57 0.96
CA ASN A 670 -44.26 -8.51 0.70
C ASN A 670 -44.08 -9.81 1.51
N GLU A 671 -45.09 -10.68 1.51
CA GLU A 671 -45.11 -11.95 2.29
C GLU A 671 -43.95 -12.90 1.99
N ASN A 672 -43.39 -12.83 0.77
CA ASN A 672 -42.25 -13.63 0.31
C ASN A 672 -40.89 -13.12 0.84
N CYS A 673 -40.85 -12.01 1.58
CA CYS A 673 -39.62 -11.51 2.18
C CYS A 673 -39.21 -12.38 3.37
N SER A 674 -37.98 -12.91 3.31
CA SER A 674 -37.42 -13.68 4.43
C SER A 674 -35.91 -13.54 4.54
N GLU A 675 -35.42 -13.47 5.78
CA GLU A 675 -33.99 -13.48 6.10
C GLU A 675 -33.38 -14.89 5.96
N THR A 676 -34.20 -15.94 6.05
CA THR A 676 -33.79 -17.35 5.98
C THR A 676 -34.64 -18.10 4.95
N SER A 677 -34.12 -19.20 4.40
CA SER A 677 -34.92 -20.02 3.49
C SER A 677 -36.05 -20.66 4.29
N ARG A 678 -37.30 -20.42 3.88
CA ARG A 678 -38.46 -21.11 4.43
C ARG A 678 -38.63 -22.41 3.68
N GLY A 679 -38.71 -23.51 4.41
CA GLY A 679 -39.06 -24.80 3.84
C GLY A 679 -39.99 -25.53 4.76
N PHE A 680 -40.82 -26.40 4.19
CA PHE A 680 -41.72 -27.26 4.93
C PHE A 680 -41.35 -28.72 4.69
N CYS A 681 -41.54 -29.55 5.71
CA CYS A 681 -41.51 -30.99 5.53
C CYS A 681 -42.56 -31.67 6.40
N ASN A 682 -42.94 -32.88 6.02
CA ASN A 682 -43.92 -33.65 6.78
C ASN A 682 -43.20 -34.50 7.82
N ILE A 683 -43.74 -34.54 9.04
CA ILE A 683 -43.31 -35.44 10.11
C ILE A 683 -44.46 -36.37 10.51
N SER A 684 -44.12 -37.56 11.01
CA SER A 684 -45.08 -38.52 11.57
C SER A 684 -45.16 -38.37 13.09
N SER A 685 -46.31 -37.92 13.60
CA SER A 685 -46.66 -38.04 15.02
C SER A 685 -47.67 -39.19 15.18
N GLU A 686 -47.75 -39.83 16.36
CA GLU A 686 -48.32 -41.17 16.61
C GLU A 686 -49.71 -41.52 16.00
N THR A 687 -50.48 -40.56 15.47
CA THR A 687 -51.70 -40.84 14.67
C THR A 687 -51.90 -39.99 13.40
N ASP A 688 -51.05 -38.99 13.09
CA ASP A 688 -51.27 -38.06 11.96
C ASP A 688 -49.95 -37.57 11.30
N ILE A 689 -50.02 -37.29 9.99
CA ILE A 689 -48.95 -36.61 9.24
C ILE A 689 -49.19 -35.11 9.32
N ILE A 690 -48.25 -34.37 9.91
CA ILE A 690 -48.32 -32.90 10.02
C ILE A 690 -47.20 -32.25 9.21
N THR A 691 -47.54 -31.18 8.49
CA THR A 691 -46.59 -30.34 7.77
C THR A 691 -46.02 -29.31 8.72
N VAL A 692 -44.70 -29.30 8.87
CA VAL A 692 -43.98 -28.44 9.83
C VAL A 692 -42.84 -27.72 9.12
N ASN A 693 -42.45 -26.56 9.65
CA ASN A 693 -41.33 -25.78 9.11
C ASN A 693 -40.01 -26.54 9.33
N LEU A 694 -39.12 -26.56 8.33
CA LEU A 694 -37.81 -27.19 8.38
C LEU A 694 -36.98 -26.67 9.56
N SER A 695 -37.05 -25.37 9.89
CA SER A 695 -36.36 -24.81 11.06
C SER A 695 -36.91 -25.34 12.38
N TRP A 696 -38.22 -25.58 12.47
CA TRP A 696 -38.85 -26.18 13.66
C TRP A 696 -38.45 -27.65 13.82
N VAL A 697 -38.25 -28.37 12.71
CA VAL A 697 -37.79 -29.77 12.69
C VAL A 697 -36.35 -29.88 13.19
N GLU A 698 -35.45 -28.99 12.75
CA GLU A 698 -34.07 -28.91 13.24
C GLU A 698 -34.01 -28.57 14.73
N GLU A 699 -34.78 -27.58 15.20
CA GLU A 699 -34.83 -27.21 16.62
C GLU A 699 -35.33 -28.35 17.54
N ASN A 700 -36.27 -29.17 17.04
CA ASN A 700 -36.88 -30.26 17.80
C ASN A 700 -36.26 -31.65 17.51
N ASN A 701 -35.18 -31.73 16.73
CA ASN A 701 -34.45 -32.97 16.41
C ASN A 701 -35.34 -34.06 15.74
N PHE A 702 -36.35 -33.66 14.96
CA PHE A 702 -37.17 -34.59 14.18
C PHE A 702 -36.56 -34.83 12.79
N SER A 703 -36.91 -35.94 12.15
CA SER A 703 -36.50 -36.24 10.77
C SER A 703 -37.68 -36.08 9.81
N CYS A 704 -37.48 -35.33 8.73
CA CYS A 704 -38.45 -35.21 7.65
C CYS A 704 -38.68 -36.57 6.97
N ILE A 705 -39.91 -36.82 6.49
CA ILE A 705 -40.20 -37.97 5.64
C ILE A 705 -39.57 -37.74 4.25
N ASP A 706 -38.88 -38.76 3.71
CA ASP A 706 -38.22 -38.70 2.39
C ASP A 706 -39.18 -38.21 1.29
N ASN A 707 -38.71 -37.29 0.43
CA ASN A 707 -39.45 -36.61 -0.65
C ASN A 707 -40.58 -35.64 -0.23
N THR A 708 -40.67 -35.22 1.04
CA THR A 708 -41.69 -34.24 1.49
C THR A 708 -41.16 -32.82 1.72
N THR A 709 -39.88 -32.57 1.47
CA THR A 709 -39.25 -31.25 1.62
C THR A 709 -39.65 -30.32 0.47
N VAL A 710 -40.37 -29.25 0.77
CA VAL A 710 -40.72 -28.18 -0.17
C VAL A 710 -40.06 -26.90 0.32
N ASN A 711 -39.13 -26.36 -0.47
CA ASN A 711 -38.54 -25.05 -0.19
C ASN A 711 -39.41 -23.98 -0.86
N GLU A 712 -39.82 -22.97 -0.09
CA GLU A 712 -40.47 -21.78 -0.65
C GLU A 712 -39.44 -20.84 -1.27
N ASP A 713 -39.79 -20.26 -2.41
CA ASP A 713 -39.01 -19.21 -3.05
C ASP A 713 -39.13 -17.90 -2.26
N THR A 714 -38.20 -17.70 -1.32
CA THR A 714 -38.10 -16.50 -0.49
C THR A 714 -37.10 -15.49 -1.08
N GLU A 715 -37.44 -14.21 -1.07
CA GLU A 715 -36.53 -13.11 -1.44
C GLU A 715 -35.89 -12.45 -0.22
N LEU A 716 -34.64 -11.99 -0.37
CA LEU A 716 -33.89 -11.30 0.68
C LEU A 716 -34.45 -9.87 0.91
N PRO A 717 -34.36 -9.33 2.15
CA PRO A 717 -34.78 -7.95 2.44
C PRO A 717 -34.10 -6.92 1.53
N SER A 718 -32.81 -7.07 1.25
CA SER A 718 -32.08 -6.18 0.34
C SER A 718 -32.58 -6.21 -1.10
N GLN A 719 -33.04 -7.37 -1.58
CA GLN A 719 -33.59 -7.51 -2.94
C GLN A 719 -34.92 -6.77 -3.07
N GLN A 720 -35.81 -6.95 -2.09
CA GLN A 720 -37.08 -6.22 -2.08
C GLN A 720 -36.89 -4.73 -1.81
N TYR A 721 -35.92 -4.34 -0.99
CA TYR A 721 -35.59 -2.93 -0.80
C TYR A 721 -35.16 -2.27 -2.12
N TRP A 722 -34.32 -2.95 -2.90
CA TRP A 722 -33.93 -2.48 -4.23
C TRP A 722 -35.11 -2.37 -5.19
N LYS A 723 -35.96 -3.40 -5.28
CA LYS A 723 -37.13 -3.44 -6.17
C LYS A 723 -38.20 -2.42 -5.78
N ASN A 724 -38.65 -2.43 -4.52
CA ASN A 724 -39.85 -1.74 -4.07
C ASN A 724 -39.59 -0.33 -3.54
N VAL A 725 -38.42 -0.07 -2.92
CA VAL A 725 -38.12 1.21 -2.24
C VAL A 725 -37.13 2.05 -3.03
N ALA A 726 -36.00 1.47 -3.44
CA ALA A 726 -34.97 2.23 -4.16
C ALA A 726 -35.47 2.62 -5.56
N LEU A 727 -35.91 1.63 -6.36
CA LEU A 727 -36.31 1.81 -7.75
C LEU A 727 -37.80 2.08 -7.97
N HIS A 728 -38.68 1.70 -7.04
CA HIS A 728 -40.14 1.64 -7.28
C HIS A 728 -40.46 0.91 -8.61
N ARG A 729 -39.84 -0.25 -8.82
CA ARG A 729 -39.70 -0.91 -10.12
C ARG A 729 -41.05 -1.27 -10.74
N SER A 730 -41.22 -0.99 -12.04
CA SER A 730 -42.39 -1.43 -12.83
C SER A 730 -42.28 -2.89 -13.29
N GLY A 731 -43.37 -3.45 -13.84
CA GLY A 731 -43.41 -4.83 -14.32
C GLY A 731 -42.57 -5.10 -15.58
N GLY A 732 -42.15 -4.06 -16.30
CA GLY A 732 -41.36 -4.19 -17.53
C GLY A 732 -41.15 -2.85 -18.24
N LEU A 733 -40.51 -2.89 -19.41
CA LEU A 733 -40.20 -1.69 -20.18
C LEU A 733 -41.45 -0.99 -20.76
N ASP A 734 -42.51 -1.73 -21.06
CA ASP A 734 -43.79 -1.20 -21.58
C ASP A 734 -44.46 -0.23 -20.60
N GLU A 735 -44.20 -0.38 -19.30
CA GLU A 735 -44.71 0.45 -18.23
C GLU A 735 -43.59 1.34 -17.69
N THR A 736 -43.22 2.39 -18.43
CA THR A 736 -42.11 3.27 -18.02
C THR A 736 -42.34 3.93 -16.64
N GLY A 737 -43.60 4.21 -16.31
CA GLY A 737 -44.01 4.77 -15.02
C GLY A 737 -43.58 6.22 -14.81
N VAL A 738 -43.60 6.66 -13.55
CA VAL A 738 -43.22 8.04 -13.17
C VAL A 738 -41.72 8.17 -12.88
N VAL A 739 -41.20 9.40 -12.89
CA VAL A 739 -39.82 9.68 -12.46
C VAL A 739 -39.70 9.51 -10.95
N VAL A 740 -38.73 8.70 -10.51
CA VAL A 740 -38.45 8.46 -9.10
C VAL A 740 -37.66 9.65 -8.55
N TRP A 741 -38.36 10.56 -7.86
CA TRP A 741 -37.84 11.88 -7.52
C TRP A 741 -36.56 11.86 -6.68
N HIS A 742 -36.42 10.92 -5.72
CA HIS A 742 -35.22 10.81 -4.89
C HIS A 742 -33.99 10.38 -5.69
N LEU A 743 -34.17 9.48 -6.66
CA LEU A 743 -33.11 9.10 -7.60
C LEU A 743 -32.77 10.24 -8.56
N ALA A 744 -33.76 11.01 -9.01
CA ALA A 744 -33.54 12.19 -9.84
C ALA A 744 -32.70 13.27 -9.13
N LEU A 745 -32.93 13.48 -7.82
CA LEU A 745 -32.10 14.38 -7.00
C LEU A 745 -30.67 13.86 -6.82
N CYS A 746 -30.50 12.55 -6.60
CA CYS A 746 -29.17 11.94 -6.52
C CYS A 746 -28.41 12.03 -7.85
N LEU A 747 -29.11 11.82 -8.97
CA LEU A 747 -28.56 12.01 -10.31
C LEU A 747 -28.15 13.47 -10.56
N LEU A 748 -28.99 14.43 -10.15
CA LEU A 748 -28.67 15.86 -10.23
C LEU A 748 -27.39 16.18 -9.44
N LEU A 749 -27.29 15.66 -8.21
CA LEU A 749 -26.09 15.82 -7.39
C LEU A 749 -24.85 15.20 -8.06
N ALA A 750 -24.97 14.02 -8.64
CA ALA A 750 -23.88 13.38 -9.39
C ALA A 750 -23.38 14.27 -10.54
N TRP A 751 -24.29 14.84 -11.34
CA TRP A 751 -23.92 15.78 -12.42
C TRP A 751 -23.32 17.09 -11.92
N ILE A 752 -23.78 17.60 -10.77
CA ILE A 752 -23.15 18.76 -10.12
C ILE A 752 -21.72 18.44 -9.70
N LEU A 753 -21.47 17.26 -9.11
CA LEU A 753 -20.12 16.84 -8.73
C LEU A 753 -19.19 16.69 -9.95
N VAL A 754 -19.68 16.13 -11.06
CA VAL A 754 -18.94 16.02 -12.32
C VAL A 754 -18.62 17.41 -12.89
N GLY A 755 -19.62 18.27 -13.03
CA GLY A 755 -19.44 19.64 -13.54
C GLY A 755 -18.52 20.49 -12.67
N ALA A 756 -18.64 20.37 -11.34
CA ALA A 756 -17.78 21.06 -10.37
C ALA A 756 -16.34 20.54 -10.39
N SER A 757 -16.11 19.28 -10.75
CA SER A 757 -14.75 18.72 -10.86
C SER A 757 -14.07 19.11 -12.18
N LEU A 758 -14.84 19.33 -13.24
CA LEU A 758 -14.36 19.67 -14.58
C LEU A 758 -14.42 21.17 -14.93
N PHE A 759 -14.73 22.05 -13.97
CA PHE A 759 -14.95 23.48 -14.23
C PHE A 759 -13.74 24.20 -14.88
N LYS A 760 -12.51 23.73 -14.63
CA LYS A 760 -11.26 24.15 -15.29
C LYS A 760 -10.62 23.03 -16.14
N GLY A 761 -11.41 22.06 -16.59
CA GLY A 761 -10.90 20.88 -17.30
C GLY A 761 -9.89 20.09 -16.48
N ILE A 762 -8.86 19.58 -17.17
CA ILE A 762 -7.78 18.76 -16.59
C ILE A 762 -7.06 19.40 -15.40
N LYS A 763 -6.97 20.74 -15.35
CA LYS A 763 -6.29 21.45 -14.23
C LYS A 763 -7.07 21.35 -12.93
N SER A 764 -8.40 21.17 -13.00
CA SER A 764 -9.24 20.92 -11.83
C SER A 764 -9.39 19.43 -11.56
N SER A 765 -9.78 18.64 -12.58
CA SER A 765 -9.98 17.21 -12.39
C SER A 765 -8.71 16.49 -11.95
N GLY A 766 -7.53 16.90 -12.47
CA GLY A 766 -6.22 16.44 -12.03
C GLY A 766 -5.95 16.62 -10.52
N LYS A 767 -6.57 17.62 -9.88
CA LYS A 767 -6.49 17.80 -8.41
C LYS A 767 -7.48 16.91 -7.66
N VAL A 768 -8.68 16.74 -8.20
CA VAL A 768 -9.73 15.90 -7.59
C VAL A 768 -9.33 14.43 -7.59
N VAL A 769 -8.70 13.94 -8.67
CA VAL A 769 -8.28 12.53 -8.82
C VAL A 769 -7.28 12.06 -7.77
N TYR A 770 -6.54 12.95 -7.10
CA TYR A 770 -5.70 12.56 -5.96
C TYR A 770 -6.51 11.91 -4.83
N PHE A 771 -7.74 12.38 -4.63
CA PHE A 771 -8.64 11.81 -3.63
C PHE A 771 -9.46 10.67 -4.25
N THR A 772 -10.15 10.94 -5.36
CA THR A 772 -11.13 10.01 -5.93
C THR A 772 -10.49 8.72 -6.47
N ALA A 773 -9.26 8.77 -7.00
CA ALA A 773 -8.58 7.58 -7.48
C ALA A 773 -7.88 6.79 -6.35
N VAL A 774 -7.49 7.44 -5.24
CA VAL A 774 -6.74 6.80 -4.15
C VAL A 774 -7.67 6.25 -3.07
N PHE A 775 -8.76 6.95 -2.75
CA PHE A 775 -9.69 6.57 -1.69
C PHE A 775 -10.27 5.16 -1.84
N PRO A 776 -10.63 4.67 -3.05
CA PRO A 776 -11.08 3.29 -3.24
C PRO A 776 -10.09 2.24 -2.75
N TYR A 777 -8.78 2.46 -2.95
CA TYR A 777 -7.76 1.54 -2.45
C TYR A 777 -7.72 1.49 -0.92
N VAL A 778 -7.92 2.63 -0.25
CA VAL A 778 -8.01 2.69 1.22
C VAL A 778 -9.19 1.85 1.70
N VAL A 779 -10.36 2.00 1.08
CA VAL A 779 -11.55 1.23 1.44
C VAL A 779 -11.39 -0.25 1.13
N LEU A 780 -10.85 -0.62 -0.04
CA LEU A 780 -10.60 -2.02 -0.40
C LEU A 780 -9.62 -2.70 0.57
N ILE A 781 -8.58 -2.00 1.04
CA ILE A 781 -7.66 -2.53 2.06
C ILE A 781 -8.40 -2.79 3.38
N ILE A 782 -9.23 -1.84 3.83
CA ILE A 782 -10.01 -1.98 5.06
C ILE A 782 -11.02 -3.13 4.94
N LEU A 783 -11.74 -3.23 3.83
CA LEU A 783 -12.69 -4.31 3.55
C LEU A 783 -12.00 -5.66 3.41
N LEU A 784 -10.82 -5.73 2.80
CA LEU A 784 -10.06 -6.97 2.69
C LEU A 784 -9.58 -7.45 4.06
N ILE A 785 -9.01 -6.56 4.89
CA ILE A 785 -8.58 -6.92 6.25
C ILE A 785 -9.79 -7.38 7.05
N ARG A 786 -10.92 -6.65 6.99
CA ARG A 786 -12.13 -7.03 7.70
C ARG A 786 -12.64 -8.38 7.20
N GLY A 787 -12.83 -8.53 5.90
CA GLY A 787 -13.35 -9.73 5.26
C GLY A 787 -12.50 -10.96 5.54
N ALA A 788 -11.16 -10.84 5.48
CA ALA A 788 -10.24 -11.94 5.79
C ALA A 788 -10.26 -12.37 7.27
N THR A 789 -10.75 -11.52 8.18
CA THR A 789 -10.91 -11.86 9.60
C THR A 789 -12.25 -12.53 9.94
N LEU A 790 -13.17 -12.62 8.99
CA LEU A 790 -14.49 -13.20 9.20
C LEU A 790 -14.46 -14.74 9.11
N GLU A 791 -15.32 -15.39 9.89
CA GLU A 791 -15.55 -16.83 9.78
C GLU A 791 -16.23 -17.17 8.45
N GLY A 792 -15.88 -18.29 7.81
CA GLY A 792 -16.39 -18.63 6.47
C GLY A 792 -15.78 -17.83 5.31
N ALA A 793 -14.94 -16.82 5.58
CA ALA A 793 -14.28 -16.04 4.52
C ALA A 793 -13.44 -16.91 3.57
N ARG A 794 -12.88 -18.01 4.09
CA ARG A 794 -12.12 -18.98 3.32
C ARG A 794 -12.96 -19.61 2.20
N ASP A 795 -14.23 -19.91 2.45
CA ASP A 795 -15.08 -20.58 1.47
C ASP A 795 -15.28 -19.70 0.23
N GLY A 796 -15.52 -18.41 0.43
CA GLY A 796 -15.60 -17.45 -0.67
C GLY A 796 -14.28 -17.29 -1.44
N ILE A 797 -13.14 -17.25 -0.75
CA ILE A 797 -11.81 -17.18 -1.40
C ILE A 797 -11.51 -18.47 -2.17
N ASP A 798 -11.89 -19.62 -1.63
CA ASP A 798 -11.70 -20.92 -2.26
C ASP A 798 -12.54 -21.05 -3.56
N TYR A 799 -13.71 -20.41 -3.61
CA TYR A 799 -14.51 -20.23 -4.84
C TYR A 799 -13.91 -19.23 -5.83
N PHE A 800 -13.31 -18.14 -5.35
CA PHE A 800 -12.77 -17.09 -6.23
C PHE A 800 -11.49 -17.53 -6.96
N ILE A 801 -10.46 -17.97 -6.23
CA ILE A 801 -9.13 -18.33 -6.79
C ILE A 801 -8.58 -19.65 -6.23
N GLY A 802 -9.19 -20.21 -5.17
CA GLY A 802 -8.65 -21.39 -4.50
C GLY A 802 -9.06 -22.72 -5.13
N THR A 803 -9.29 -23.71 -4.26
CA THR A 803 -9.39 -25.13 -4.64
C THR A 803 -10.60 -25.48 -5.49
N GLN A 804 -11.63 -24.64 -5.53
CA GLN A 804 -12.84 -24.85 -6.33
C GLN A 804 -12.76 -24.27 -7.75
N SER A 805 -11.58 -23.82 -8.18
CA SER A 805 -11.38 -23.33 -9.56
C SER A 805 -11.54 -24.46 -10.59
N ASP A 806 -12.47 -24.29 -11.53
CA ASP A 806 -12.78 -25.30 -12.56
C ASP A 806 -12.04 -25.03 -13.86
N MET A 807 -10.95 -25.76 -14.08
CA MET A 807 -10.13 -25.67 -15.30
C MET A 807 -10.84 -26.13 -16.56
N SER A 808 -11.94 -26.90 -16.44
CA SER A 808 -12.71 -27.37 -17.60
C SER A 808 -13.43 -26.23 -18.32
N LYS A 809 -13.78 -25.16 -17.59
CA LYS A 809 -14.43 -23.96 -18.13
C LYS A 809 -13.56 -23.19 -19.12
N LEU A 810 -12.23 -23.36 -19.10
CA LEU A 810 -11.33 -22.77 -20.09
C LEU A 810 -11.54 -23.27 -21.53
N LYS A 811 -12.19 -24.43 -21.70
CA LYS A 811 -12.54 -24.97 -23.01
C LYS A 811 -13.74 -24.23 -23.63
N SER A 812 -14.51 -23.48 -22.85
CA SER A 812 -15.64 -22.73 -23.38
C SER A 812 -15.14 -21.47 -24.09
N ALA A 813 -15.60 -21.23 -25.31
CA ALA A 813 -15.31 -19.99 -26.03
C ALA A 813 -15.93 -18.76 -25.32
N GLU A 814 -17.00 -18.97 -24.55
CA GLU A 814 -17.67 -17.94 -23.76
C GLU A 814 -16.74 -17.31 -22.70
N ALA A 815 -15.91 -18.11 -22.02
CA ALA A 815 -14.95 -17.61 -21.05
C ALA A 815 -13.93 -16.65 -21.68
N TRP A 816 -13.47 -16.95 -22.91
CA TRP A 816 -12.54 -16.10 -23.66
C TRP A 816 -13.22 -14.83 -24.19
N LYS A 817 -14.47 -14.93 -24.64
CA LYS A 817 -15.30 -13.79 -25.04
C LYS A 817 -15.50 -12.83 -23.87
N ASP A 818 -15.89 -13.33 -22.71
CA ASP A 818 -16.17 -12.50 -21.53
C ASP A 818 -14.89 -11.91 -20.94
N ALA A 819 -13.75 -12.62 -21.01
CA ALA A 819 -12.44 -12.07 -20.67
C ALA A 819 -12.06 -10.88 -21.56
N ALA A 820 -12.30 -10.99 -22.86
CA ALA A 820 -12.04 -9.91 -23.80
C ALA A 820 -12.97 -8.71 -23.59
N THR A 821 -14.27 -8.95 -23.47
CA THR A 821 -15.27 -7.92 -23.22
C THR A 821 -14.98 -7.20 -21.91
N GLN A 822 -14.70 -7.94 -20.84
CA GLN A 822 -14.32 -7.37 -19.54
C GLN A 822 -13.07 -6.48 -19.64
N LEU A 823 -12.10 -6.85 -20.48
CA LEU A 823 -10.92 -6.04 -20.70
C LEU A 823 -11.25 -4.71 -21.38
N PHE A 824 -12.15 -4.68 -22.37
CA PHE A 824 -12.57 -3.45 -23.03
C PHE A 824 -13.33 -2.51 -22.10
N TYR A 825 -14.22 -3.07 -21.28
CA TYR A 825 -14.95 -2.31 -20.27
C TYR A 825 -14.07 -1.86 -19.10
N SER A 826 -12.98 -2.58 -18.82
CA SER A 826 -12.06 -2.23 -17.74
C SER A 826 -11.02 -1.21 -18.20
N LEU A 827 -10.28 -1.45 -19.28
CA LEU A 827 -9.27 -0.50 -19.73
C LEU A 827 -9.83 0.72 -20.45
N SER A 828 -11.10 0.71 -20.84
CA SER A 828 -11.73 1.76 -21.64
C SER A 828 -10.98 2.04 -22.96
N THR A 829 -10.45 0.98 -23.59
CA THR A 829 -9.74 1.05 -24.88
C THR A 829 -10.72 1.14 -26.06
N ALA A 830 -10.42 2.00 -27.03
CA ALA A 830 -11.28 2.37 -28.16
C ALA A 830 -12.54 3.18 -27.80
N TRP A 831 -12.53 3.85 -26.65
CA TRP A 831 -13.58 4.79 -26.22
C TRP A 831 -13.24 6.26 -26.56
N GLY A 832 -12.00 6.54 -26.95
CA GLY A 832 -11.51 7.90 -27.22
C GLY A 832 -11.07 8.68 -25.98
N GLY A 833 -11.39 8.21 -24.77
CA GLY A 833 -10.97 8.86 -23.52
C GLY A 833 -9.47 8.78 -23.26
N ILE A 834 -8.82 7.66 -23.61
CA ILE A 834 -7.35 7.54 -23.53
C ILE A 834 -6.68 8.55 -24.47
N VAL A 835 -7.20 8.68 -25.70
CA VAL A 835 -6.72 9.66 -26.67
C VAL A 835 -6.88 11.08 -26.14
N ALA A 836 -8.06 11.41 -25.58
CA ALA A 836 -8.33 12.73 -25.01
C ALA A 836 -7.37 13.07 -23.86
N LEU A 837 -7.24 12.19 -22.86
CA LEU A 837 -6.40 12.42 -21.68
C LEU A 837 -4.90 12.48 -22.03
N SER A 838 -4.44 11.64 -22.95
CA SER A 838 -3.04 11.65 -23.42
C SER A 838 -2.71 12.84 -24.32
N SER A 839 -3.70 13.47 -24.97
CA SER A 839 -3.50 14.67 -25.80
C SER A 839 -2.97 15.89 -25.04
N TYR A 840 -3.11 15.89 -23.72
CA TYR A 840 -2.64 16.94 -22.81
C TYR A 840 -1.24 16.65 -22.23
N ASN A 841 -0.60 15.53 -22.58
CA ASN A 841 0.76 15.25 -22.16
C ASN A 841 1.81 16.08 -22.91
N LYS A 842 2.95 16.28 -22.27
CA LYS A 842 4.17 16.78 -22.93
C LYS A 842 4.65 15.79 -24.00
N PHE A 843 5.22 16.29 -25.09
CA PHE A 843 5.53 15.45 -26.27
C PHE A 843 6.51 14.31 -25.96
N HIS A 844 7.51 14.56 -25.11
CA HIS A 844 8.53 13.59 -24.70
C HIS A 844 8.19 12.80 -23.42
N ASN A 845 6.92 12.83 -22.97
CA ASN A 845 6.52 11.99 -21.83
C ASN A 845 6.62 10.49 -22.19
N ASN A 846 6.98 9.66 -21.21
CA ASN A 846 7.16 8.22 -21.43
C ASN A 846 5.81 7.47 -21.42
N CYS A 847 5.03 7.62 -22.48
CA CYS A 847 3.72 6.98 -22.65
C CYS A 847 3.78 5.44 -22.60
N TYR A 848 4.92 4.83 -22.96
CA TYR A 848 5.12 3.39 -22.90
C TYR A 848 5.07 2.85 -21.47
N LEU A 849 5.83 3.47 -20.56
CA LEU A 849 5.83 3.07 -19.16
C LEU A 849 4.45 3.34 -18.53
N ASP A 850 3.84 4.47 -18.88
CA ASP A 850 2.53 4.85 -18.34
C ASP A 850 1.45 3.83 -18.75
N ALA A 851 1.43 3.39 -20.01
CA ALA A 851 0.53 2.34 -20.48
C ALA A 851 0.69 1.02 -19.72
N ILE A 852 1.92 0.57 -19.48
CA ILE A 852 2.18 -0.66 -18.72
C ILE A 852 1.71 -0.51 -17.27
N VAL A 853 2.06 0.59 -16.61
CA VAL A 853 1.68 0.83 -15.21
C VAL A 853 0.17 0.84 -15.06
N VAL A 854 -0.56 1.57 -15.90
CA VAL A 854 -2.03 1.65 -15.82
C VAL A 854 -2.67 0.29 -16.06
N CYS A 855 -2.24 -0.46 -17.09
CA CYS A 855 -2.79 -1.78 -17.38
C CYS A 855 -2.54 -2.79 -16.25
N VAL A 856 -1.34 -2.79 -15.67
CA VAL A 856 -0.98 -3.69 -14.56
C VAL A 856 -1.73 -3.31 -13.29
N VAL A 857 -1.77 -2.02 -12.94
CA VAL A 857 -2.52 -1.53 -11.77
C VAL A 857 -3.99 -1.90 -11.92
N ASN A 858 -4.61 -1.63 -13.06
CA ASN A 858 -5.99 -2.00 -13.33
C ASN A 858 -6.28 -3.51 -13.08
N CYS A 859 -5.41 -4.39 -13.61
CA CYS A 859 -5.52 -5.84 -13.40
C CYS A 859 -5.37 -6.22 -11.92
N LEU A 860 -4.38 -5.66 -11.23
CA LEU A 860 -4.14 -5.93 -9.82
C LEU A 860 -5.29 -5.41 -8.95
N THR A 861 -5.89 -4.28 -9.30
CA THR A 861 -7.03 -3.73 -8.57
C THR A 861 -8.26 -4.61 -8.71
N SER A 862 -8.54 -5.16 -9.90
CA SER A 862 -9.62 -6.14 -10.10
C SER A 862 -9.44 -7.40 -9.26
N LEU A 863 -8.22 -7.93 -9.20
CA LEU A 863 -7.87 -9.07 -8.34
C LEU A 863 -8.03 -8.73 -6.86
N PHE A 864 -7.52 -7.57 -6.45
CA PHE A 864 -7.56 -7.10 -5.07
C PHE A 864 -9.00 -6.86 -4.59
N ALA A 865 -9.82 -6.23 -5.41
CA ALA A 865 -11.24 -6.08 -5.17
C ALA A 865 -11.91 -7.44 -5.07
N GLY A 866 -11.63 -8.38 -5.99
CA GLY A 866 -12.14 -9.74 -5.93
C GLY A 866 -11.88 -10.45 -4.60
N PHE A 867 -10.67 -10.35 -4.04
CA PHE A 867 -10.39 -10.89 -2.71
C PHE A 867 -11.21 -10.21 -1.60
N ALA A 868 -11.29 -8.89 -1.61
CA ALA A 868 -12.05 -8.14 -0.60
C ALA A 868 -13.53 -8.55 -0.62
N ILE A 869 -14.10 -8.61 -1.82
CA ILE A 869 -15.49 -8.98 -2.09
C ILE A 869 -15.79 -10.42 -1.69
N PHE A 870 -15.04 -11.39 -2.22
CA PHE A 870 -15.35 -12.81 -2.01
C PHE A 870 -15.11 -13.25 -0.56
N SER A 871 -14.20 -12.58 0.16
CA SER A 871 -14.03 -12.84 1.60
C SER A 871 -15.28 -12.48 2.41
N ILE A 872 -15.97 -11.38 2.06
CA ILE A 872 -17.22 -10.96 2.71
C ILE A 872 -18.39 -11.84 2.25
N MET A 873 -18.46 -12.18 0.95
CA MET A 873 -19.49 -13.08 0.42
C MET A 873 -19.40 -14.49 1.02
N GLY A 874 -18.18 -15.00 1.26
CA GLY A 874 -17.95 -16.28 1.94
C GLY A 874 -18.49 -16.27 3.38
N HIS A 875 -18.28 -15.17 4.10
CA HIS A 875 -18.88 -15.00 5.43
C HIS A 875 -20.41 -14.97 5.40
N MET A 876 -21.00 -14.27 4.42
CA MET A 876 -22.45 -14.25 4.25
C MET A 876 -23.01 -15.65 3.94
N ALA A 877 -22.35 -16.40 3.05
CA ALA A 877 -22.70 -17.78 2.73
C ALA A 877 -22.68 -18.68 3.99
N PHE A 878 -21.63 -18.53 4.81
CA PHE A 878 -21.49 -19.25 6.07
C PHE A 878 -22.60 -18.91 7.08
N LEU A 879 -22.95 -17.63 7.25
CA LEU A 879 -24.03 -17.24 8.17
C LEU A 879 -25.42 -17.63 7.70
N THR A 880 -25.66 -17.62 6.39
CA THR A 880 -26.97 -17.95 5.81
C THR A 880 -27.16 -19.44 5.56
N ASN A 881 -26.15 -20.27 5.83
CA ASN A 881 -26.11 -21.70 5.48
C ASN A 881 -26.44 -21.95 4.00
N ARG A 882 -26.04 -21.03 3.11
CA ARG A 882 -26.24 -21.15 1.66
C ARG A 882 -24.89 -21.29 0.97
N PRO A 883 -24.78 -22.14 -0.08
CA PRO A 883 -23.55 -22.22 -0.86
C PRO A 883 -23.28 -20.88 -1.56
N VAL A 884 -21.99 -20.53 -1.71
CA VAL A 884 -21.55 -19.25 -2.32
C VAL A 884 -22.26 -18.92 -3.64
N PRO A 885 -22.50 -19.87 -4.58
CA PRO A 885 -23.24 -19.60 -5.81
C PRO A 885 -24.67 -19.07 -5.62
N GLN A 886 -25.34 -19.37 -4.52
CA GLN A 886 -26.71 -18.91 -4.27
C GLN A 886 -26.78 -17.50 -3.67
N VAL A 887 -25.66 -16.96 -3.19
CA VAL A 887 -25.59 -15.59 -2.63
C VAL A 887 -24.95 -14.59 -3.60
N VAL A 888 -24.28 -15.07 -4.64
CA VAL A 888 -23.59 -14.24 -5.65
C VAL A 888 -24.51 -14.03 -6.86
N ASN A 889 -25.01 -12.80 -7.03
CA ASN A 889 -25.89 -12.42 -8.15
C ASN A 889 -25.13 -11.71 -9.31
N GLU A 890 -25.73 -11.66 -10.51
CA GLU A 890 -25.15 -11.00 -11.71
C GLU A 890 -25.27 -9.47 -11.70
N GLY A 891 -24.21 -8.78 -12.15
CA GLY A 891 -24.28 -7.35 -12.52
C GLY A 891 -24.70 -6.40 -11.39
N PHE A 892 -25.71 -5.56 -11.65
CA PHE A 892 -26.23 -4.57 -10.69
C PHE A 892 -26.75 -5.20 -9.40
N ALA A 893 -27.24 -6.44 -9.48
CA ALA A 893 -27.72 -7.20 -8.35
C ALA A 893 -26.63 -7.46 -7.30
N LEU A 894 -25.39 -7.64 -7.74
CA LEU A 894 -24.27 -7.82 -6.82
C LEU A 894 -24.04 -6.53 -6.02
N ALA A 895 -23.95 -5.41 -6.73
CA ALA A 895 -23.68 -4.08 -6.21
C ALA A 895 -24.71 -3.60 -5.17
N PHE A 896 -26.00 -3.73 -5.51
CA PHE A 896 -27.11 -3.08 -4.82
C PHE A 896 -28.08 -4.04 -4.13
N MET A 897 -27.86 -5.36 -4.19
CA MET A 897 -28.64 -6.34 -3.43
C MET A 897 -27.75 -7.26 -2.59
N ALA A 898 -26.74 -7.90 -3.19
CA ALA A 898 -25.89 -8.85 -2.47
C ALA A 898 -24.93 -8.17 -1.48
N TYR A 899 -24.20 -7.12 -1.88
CA TYR A 899 -23.32 -6.42 -0.92
C TYR A 899 -24.08 -5.74 0.21
N PRO A 900 -25.17 -4.99 -0.04
CA PRO A 900 -25.88 -4.34 1.06
C PRO A 900 -26.37 -5.37 2.08
N GLU A 901 -26.80 -6.55 1.64
CA GLU A 901 -27.12 -7.68 2.51
C GLU A 901 -25.89 -8.15 3.31
N ALA A 902 -24.76 -8.42 2.64
CA ALA A 902 -23.55 -8.89 3.31
C ALA A 902 -23.01 -7.86 4.34
N LEU A 903 -23.13 -6.56 4.05
CA LEU A 903 -22.70 -5.48 4.94
C LEU A 903 -23.59 -5.38 6.19
N THR A 904 -24.87 -5.78 6.13
CA THR A 904 -25.75 -5.84 7.31
C THR A 904 -25.25 -6.85 8.34
N LYS A 905 -24.57 -7.91 7.90
CA LYS A 905 -24.04 -8.96 8.78
C LYS A 905 -22.75 -8.56 9.50
N LEU A 906 -22.15 -7.42 9.14
CA LEU A 906 -20.96 -6.90 9.81
C LEU A 906 -21.33 -6.09 11.07
N PRO A 907 -20.52 -6.14 12.14
CA PRO A 907 -20.73 -5.29 13.31
C PRO A 907 -20.52 -3.83 12.93
N VAL A 908 -21.37 -2.93 13.43
CA VAL A 908 -21.38 -1.51 13.03
C VAL A 908 -21.67 -1.37 11.52
N SER A 909 -22.68 -2.09 11.03
CA SER A 909 -23.09 -2.16 9.61
C SER A 909 -23.16 -0.79 8.89
N PRO A 910 -23.69 0.30 9.50
CA PRO A 910 -23.73 1.61 8.87
C PRO A 910 -22.35 2.14 8.43
N LEU A 911 -21.29 1.90 9.22
CA LEU A 911 -19.94 2.35 8.87
C LEU A 911 -19.45 1.69 7.57
N TRP A 912 -19.63 0.38 7.46
CA TRP A 912 -19.19 -0.38 6.29
C TRP A 912 -19.98 0.00 5.05
N SER A 913 -21.28 0.23 5.21
CA SER A 913 -22.15 0.71 4.14
C SER A 913 -21.74 2.09 3.64
N ILE A 914 -21.49 3.05 4.54
CA ILE A 914 -21.02 4.40 4.17
C ILE A 914 -19.70 4.32 3.40
N LEU A 915 -18.72 3.55 3.90
CA LEU A 915 -17.42 3.40 3.23
C LEU A 915 -17.56 2.75 1.84
N PHE A 916 -18.37 1.69 1.73
CA PHE A 916 -18.58 0.97 0.48
C PHE A 916 -19.27 1.84 -0.58
N PHE A 917 -20.39 2.49 -0.25
CA PHE A 917 -21.11 3.32 -1.22
C PHE A 917 -20.37 4.60 -1.56
N PHE A 918 -19.63 5.20 -0.61
CA PHE A 918 -18.77 6.34 -0.91
C PHE A 918 -17.60 5.94 -1.82
N MET A 919 -17.03 4.74 -1.64
CA MET A 919 -16.07 4.18 -2.60
C MET A 919 -16.69 4.04 -3.99
N LEU A 920 -17.88 3.48 -4.13
CA LEU A 920 -18.57 3.37 -5.44
C LEU A 920 -18.80 4.74 -6.09
N VAL A 921 -19.19 5.76 -5.31
CA VAL A 921 -19.31 7.14 -5.83
C VAL A 921 -17.97 7.63 -6.37
N THR A 922 -16.88 7.48 -5.63
CA THR A 922 -15.55 7.95 -6.08
C THR A 922 -15.05 7.22 -7.34
N LEU A 923 -15.19 5.89 -7.41
CA LEU A 923 -14.86 5.09 -8.61
C LEU A 923 -15.71 5.51 -9.82
N GLY A 924 -16.99 5.78 -9.61
CA GLY A 924 -17.88 6.20 -10.68
C GLY A 924 -17.58 7.62 -11.19
N LEU A 925 -17.21 8.54 -10.30
CA LEU A 925 -16.87 9.92 -10.66
C LEU A 925 -15.62 9.99 -11.54
N ASP A 926 -14.57 9.21 -11.25
CA ASP A 926 -13.34 9.24 -12.04
C ASP A 926 -13.56 8.81 -13.50
N SER A 927 -14.33 7.74 -13.72
CA SER A 927 -14.67 7.33 -15.08
C SER A 927 -15.54 8.39 -15.78
N GLN A 928 -16.47 9.03 -15.05
CA GLN A 928 -17.29 10.12 -15.59
C GLN A 928 -16.47 11.35 -15.98
N PHE A 929 -15.44 11.70 -15.22
CA PHE A 929 -14.57 12.82 -15.56
C PHE A 929 -13.93 12.64 -16.93
N ALA A 930 -13.43 11.44 -17.21
CA ALA A 930 -12.83 11.11 -18.50
C ALA A 930 -13.85 11.04 -19.64
N LEU A 931 -15.05 10.49 -19.42
CA LEU A 931 -16.10 10.43 -20.43
C LEU A 931 -16.55 11.84 -20.85
N ILE A 932 -16.77 12.74 -19.90
CA ILE A 932 -17.12 14.13 -20.22
C ILE A 932 -15.93 14.87 -20.84
N GLU A 933 -14.71 14.65 -20.35
CA GLU A 933 -13.52 15.25 -20.98
C GLU A 933 -13.33 14.78 -22.43
N THR A 934 -13.73 13.55 -22.77
CA THR A 934 -13.72 13.04 -24.16
C THR A 934 -14.63 13.88 -25.07
N ILE A 935 -15.84 14.20 -24.61
CA ILE A 935 -16.81 15.01 -25.34
C ILE A 935 -16.34 16.46 -25.43
N THR A 936 -15.92 17.06 -24.31
CA THR A 936 -15.48 18.46 -24.28
C THR A 936 -14.19 18.67 -25.06
N THR A 937 -13.27 17.70 -25.08
CA THR A 937 -12.06 17.73 -25.91
C THR A 937 -12.41 17.69 -27.39
N ALA A 938 -13.35 16.84 -27.81
CA ALA A 938 -13.82 16.81 -29.19
C ALA A 938 -14.45 18.15 -29.63
N ILE A 939 -15.23 18.78 -28.73
CA ILE A 939 -15.80 20.12 -28.97
C ILE A 939 -14.70 21.20 -29.00
N GLN A 940 -13.69 21.10 -28.13
CA GLN A 940 -12.54 22.01 -28.07
C GLN A 940 -11.75 21.99 -29.37
N ASP A 941 -11.57 20.82 -29.98
CA ASP A 941 -10.82 20.71 -31.22
C ASP A 941 -11.63 21.16 -32.44
N ALA A 942 -12.95 21.00 -32.42
CA ALA A 942 -13.84 21.50 -33.46
C ALA A 942 -14.04 23.03 -33.38
N PHE A 943 -14.15 23.59 -32.18
CA PHE A 943 -14.47 25.01 -31.92
C PHE A 943 -13.54 25.64 -30.86
N PRO A 944 -12.24 25.80 -31.14
CA PRO A 944 -11.23 26.23 -30.15
C PRO A 944 -11.49 27.64 -29.60
N ASN A 945 -11.91 28.58 -30.48
CA ASN A 945 -12.18 29.97 -30.09
C ASN A 945 -13.35 30.09 -29.10
N ALA A 946 -14.39 29.27 -29.28
CA ALA A 946 -15.52 29.23 -28.38
C ALA A 946 -15.13 28.61 -27.03
N MET A 947 -14.40 27.49 -27.05
CA MET A 947 -13.99 26.80 -25.82
C MET A 947 -13.03 27.63 -24.96
N LYS A 948 -12.10 28.41 -25.54
CA LYS A 948 -11.22 29.31 -24.76
C LYS A 948 -11.99 30.33 -23.92
N LYS A 949 -13.12 30.86 -24.41
CA LYS A 949 -13.94 31.86 -23.71
C LYS A 949 -15.08 31.26 -22.88
N MET A 950 -15.65 30.15 -23.35
CA MET A 950 -16.92 29.59 -22.87
C MET A 950 -16.77 28.16 -22.31
N ARG A 951 -15.56 27.70 -21.96
CA ARG A 951 -15.32 26.34 -21.44
C ARG A 951 -16.29 25.96 -20.32
N LEU A 952 -16.44 26.83 -19.33
CA LEU A 952 -17.30 26.58 -18.16
C LEU A 952 -18.79 26.48 -18.56
N PRO A 953 -19.40 27.49 -19.25
CA PRO A 953 -20.76 27.37 -19.75
C PRO A 953 -21.00 26.14 -20.65
N ILE A 954 -20.05 25.77 -21.51
CA ILE A 954 -20.18 24.61 -22.41
C ILE A 954 -20.17 23.30 -21.62
N THR A 955 -19.26 23.17 -20.65
CA THR A 955 -19.17 21.97 -19.80
C THR A 955 -20.42 21.79 -18.94
N VAL A 956 -20.89 22.89 -18.32
CA VAL A 956 -22.13 22.88 -17.53
C VAL A 956 -23.35 22.60 -18.41
N GLY A 957 -23.44 23.22 -19.59
CA GLY A 957 -24.50 22.95 -20.57
C GLY A 957 -24.53 21.49 -21.02
N CYS A 958 -23.35 20.88 -21.26
CA CYS A 958 -23.22 19.46 -21.57
C CYS A 958 -23.73 18.57 -20.42
N CYS A 959 -23.33 18.87 -19.17
CA CYS A 959 -23.81 18.15 -18.00
C CYS A 959 -25.33 18.26 -17.82
N ILE A 960 -25.92 19.45 -18.02
CA ILE A 960 -27.37 19.67 -17.95
C ILE A 960 -28.09 18.88 -19.04
N PHE A 961 -27.57 18.89 -20.27
CA PHE A 961 -28.16 18.14 -21.37
C PHE A 961 -28.15 16.63 -21.11
N LEU A 962 -27.03 16.07 -20.65
CA LEU A 962 -26.92 14.65 -20.34
C LEU A 962 -27.71 14.26 -19.08
N PHE A 963 -27.86 15.17 -18.10
CA PHE A 963 -28.78 15.01 -16.97
C PHE A 963 -30.22 14.84 -17.43
N LEU A 964 -30.71 15.71 -18.33
CA LEU A 964 -32.07 15.64 -18.84
C LEU A 964 -32.34 14.34 -19.60
N LEU A 965 -31.36 13.87 -20.39
CA LEU A 965 -31.46 12.55 -21.04
C LEU A 965 -31.43 11.40 -20.03
N GLY A 966 -30.68 11.54 -18.93
CA GLY A 966 -30.62 10.55 -17.85
C GLY A 966 -31.89 10.40 -17.03
N LEU A 967 -32.84 11.35 -17.11
CA LEU A 967 -34.11 11.27 -16.37
C LEU A 967 -34.93 10.03 -16.75
N VAL A 968 -34.83 9.55 -18.00
CA VAL A 968 -35.52 8.31 -18.43
C VAL A 968 -35.01 7.08 -17.66
N CYS A 969 -33.73 7.07 -17.29
CA CYS A 969 -33.07 5.97 -16.58
C CYS A 969 -33.34 5.97 -15.06
N VAL A 970 -34.03 6.99 -14.53
CA VAL A 970 -34.48 7.07 -13.13
C VAL A 970 -36.01 7.08 -13.02
N THR A 971 -36.70 6.59 -14.05
CA THR A 971 -38.12 6.22 -13.98
C THR A 971 -38.32 4.88 -13.26
N GLN A 972 -39.56 4.47 -13.04
CA GLN A 972 -39.86 3.15 -12.46
C GLN A 972 -39.37 2.00 -13.35
N ALA A 973 -39.32 2.19 -14.68
CA ALA A 973 -38.66 1.25 -15.60
C ALA A 973 -37.17 1.56 -15.81
N GLY A 974 -36.59 2.48 -15.04
CA GLY A 974 -35.25 3.03 -15.27
C GLY A 974 -34.15 1.98 -15.33
N ILE A 975 -34.23 0.92 -14.51
CA ILE A 975 -33.26 -0.17 -14.54
C ILE A 975 -33.27 -0.95 -15.86
N PHE A 976 -34.43 -1.10 -16.50
CA PHE A 976 -34.53 -1.74 -17.81
C PHE A 976 -33.87 -0.88 -18.89
N TRP A 977 -34.02 0.44 -18.82
CA TRP A 977 -33.33 1.40 -19.69
C TRP A 977 -31.81 1.34 -19.51
N VAL A 978 -31.33 1.36 -18.27
CA VAL A 978 -29.91 1.26 -17.94
C VAL A 978 -29.31 -0.02 -18.53
N ASN A 979 -29.97 -1.16 -18.30
CA ASN A 979 -29.51 -2.46 -18.80
C ASN A 979 -29.56 -2.57 -20.33
N LEU A 980 -30.58 -1.98 -20.98
CA LEU A 980 -30.68 -1.94 -22.45
C LEU A 980 -29.52 -1.16 -23.07
N ILE A 981 -29.22 0.02 -22.54
CA ILE A 981 -28.14 0.88 -23.06
C ILE A 981 -26.78 0.21 -22.83
N ASP A 982 -26.53 -0.35 -21.64
CA ASP A 982 -25.28 -1.04 -21.30
C ASP A 982 -25.02 -2.24 -22.22
N TYR A 983 -26.04 -3.05 -22.47
CA TYR A 983 -25.94 -4.26 -23.31
C TYR A 983 -25.63 -3.93 -24.78
N TYR A 984 -26.39 -3.03 -25.40
CA TYR A 984 -26.26 -2.74 -26.84
C TYR A 984 -25.12 -1.76 -27.15
N CYS A 985 -24.99 -0.65 -26.42
CA CYS A 985 -24.01 0.40 -26.76
C CYS A 985 -22.59 0.05 -26.30
N GLY A 986 -22.44 -0.56 -25.12
CA GLY A 986 -21.13 -0.88 -24.54
C GLY A 986 -20.44 -2.12 -25.13
N GLY A 987 -21.13 -2.90 -25.97
CA GLY A 987 -20.64 -4.16 -26.53
C GLY A 987 -20.05 -4.03 -27.94
N TRP A 988 -20.90 -4.15 -28.97
CA TRP A 988 -20.44 -4.34 -30.35
C TRP A 988 -19.88 -3.08 -31.01
N ALA A 989 -20.41 -1.90 -30.69
CA ALA A 989 -19.98 -0.66 -31.31
C ALA A 989 -18.50 -0.33 -31.05
N ILE A 990 -18.03 -0.62 -29.82
CA ILE A 990 -16.63 -0.44 -29.42
C ILE A 990 -15.72 -1.45 -30.11
N LEU A 991 -16.13 -2.71 -30.22
CA LEU A 991 -15.34 -3.72 -30.94
C LEU A 991 -15.14 -3.35 -32.41
N ILE A 992 -16.19 -2.85 -33.07
CA ILE A 992 -16.11 -2.37 -34.46
C ILE A 992 -15.18 -1.16 -34.56
N ALA A 993 -15.28 -0.20 -33.64
CA ALA A 993 -14.37 0.94 -33.58
C ALA A 993 -12.91 0.52 -33.39
N ALA A 994 -12.63 -0.41 -32.46
CA ALA A 994 -11.29 -0.93 -32.17
C ALA A 994 -10.66 -1.65 -33.37
N ILE A 995 -11.43 -2.49 -34.09
CA ILE A 995 -10.95 -3.18 -35.28
C ILE A 995 -10.57 -2.18 -36.38
N LEU A 996 -11.44 -1.19 -36.62
CA LEU A 996 -11.19 -0.15 -37.62
C LEU A 996 -10.04 0.77 -37.21
N GLU A 997 -9.85 0.98 -35.92
CA GLU A 997 -8.74 1.77 -35.40
C GLU A 997 -7.40 1.11 -35.69
N VAL A 998 -7.25 -0.16 -35.32
CA VAL A 998 -6.01 -0.91 -35.59
C VAL A 998 -5.79 -1.04 -37.10
N ALA A 999 -6.83 -1.32 -37.87
CA ALA A 999 -6.74 -1.41 -39.33
C ALA A 999 -6.29 -0.08 -39.97
N GLY A 1000 -6.86 1.04 -39.49
CA GLY A 1000 -6.51 2.38 -39.94
C GLY A 1000 -5.05 2.71 -39.68
N ILE A 1001 -4.58 2.51 -38.45
CA ILE A 1001 -3.22 2.89 -38.04
C ILE A 1001 -2.18 1.92 -38.64
N CYS A 1002 -2.44 0.61 -38.60
CA CYS A 1002 -1.44 -0.40 -38.94
C CYS A 1002 -1.35 -0.68 -40.44
N TRP A 1003 -2.48 -0.76 -41.14
CA TRP A 1003 -2.51 -1.11 -42.56
C TRP A 1003 -2.69 0.08 -43.49
N ILE A 1004 -3.49 1.09 -43.14
CA ILE A 1004 -3.73 2.26 -44.01
C ILE A 1004 -2.63 3.31 -43.84
N TYR A 1005 -2.45 3.85 -42.63
CA TYR A 1005 -1.35 4.80 -42.35
C TYR A 1005 0.01 4.10 -42.44
N GLY A 1006 0.08 2.86 -41.96
CA GLY A 1006 1.25 2.00 -42.01
C GLY A 1006 1.98 1.96 -40.67
N GLY A 1007 1.95 0.82 -40.00
CA GLY A 1007 2.49 0.68 -38.64
C GLY A 1007 3.99 0.97 -38.53
N ASN A 1008 4.79 0.80 -39.59
CA ASN A 1008 6.20 1.20 -39.57
C ASN A 1008 6.38 2.73 -39.54
N ARG A 1009 5.45 3.50 -40.11
CA ARG A 1009 5.44 4.97 -39.97
C ARG A 1009 5.04 5.37 -38.56
N PHE A 1010 4.05 4.70 -37.99
CA PHE A 1010 3.61 4.92 -36.61
C PHE A 1010 4.69 4.58 -35.58
N ILE A 1011 5.41 3.47 -35.75
CA ILE A 1011 6.57 3.12 -34.92
C ILE A 1011 7.61 4.24 -34.92
N LYS A 1012 7.92 4.81 -36.09
CA LYS A 1012 8.83 5.95 -36.20
C LYS A 1012 8.27 7.21 -35.51
N ASP A 1013 6.95 7.41 -35.51
CA ASP A 1013 6.31 8.51 -34.78
C ASP A 1013 6.48 8.31 -33.25
N ILE A 1014 6.35 7.07 -32.76
CA ILE A 1014 6.63 6.73 -31.36
C ILE A 1014 8.12 6.91 -31.01
N GLU A 1015 9.04 6.53 -31.90
CA GLU A 1015 10.47 6.73 -31.70
C GLU A 1015 10.88 8.21 -31.67
N MET A 1016 10.11 9.10 -32.30
CA MET A 1016 10.31 10.55 -32.16
C MET A 1016 9.98 11.05 -30.75
N MET A 1017 8.98 10.44 -30.08
CA MET A 1017 8.62 10.79 -28.70
C MET A 1017 9.56 10.13 -27.66
N LEU A 1018 9.80 8.83 -27.79
CA LEU A 1018 10.45 7.98 -26.76
C LEU A 1018 11.93 7.67 -27.02
N GLY A 1019 12.46 8.11 -28.16
CA GLY A 1019 13.77 7.70 -28.68
C GLY A 1019 13.76 6.33 -29.37
N LYS A 1020 14.79 6.07 -30.19
CA LYS A 1020 14.96 4.80 -30.93
C LYS A 1020 15.04 3.60 -29.99
N LYS A 1021 14.38 2.50 -30.36
CA LYS A 1021 14.41 1.23 -29.60
C LYS A 1021 15.04 0.11 -30.43
N SER A 1022 15.37 -1.01 -29.77
CA SER A 1022 15.97 -2.16 -30.43
C SER A 1022 14.95 -2.88 -31.33
N PHE A 1023 15.43 -3.61 -32.33
CA PHE A 1023 14.56 -4.41 -33.20
C PHE A 1023 13.75 -5.47 -32.41
N CYS A 1024 14.38 -6.12 -31.43
CA CYS A 1024 13.72 -7.11 -30.58
C CYS A 1024 12.59 -6.51 -29.75
N PHE A 1025 12.68 -5.24 -29.35
CA PHE A 1025 11.59 -4.56 -28.66
C PHE A 1025 10.35 -4.45 -29.54
N TRP A 1026 10.53 -4.05 -30.81
CA TRP A 1026 9.42 -3.85 -31.74
C TRP A 1026 8.79 -5.15 -32.27
N ILE A 1027 9.47 -6.30 -32.18
CA ILE A 1027 8.95 -7.56 -32.74
C ILE A 1027 7.60 -7.95 -32.11
N TRP A 1028 7.46 -7.77 -30.79
CA TRP A 1028 6.24 -8.09 -30.05
C TRP A 1028 5.09 -7.17 -30.45
N TRP A 1029 5.31 -5.86 -30.41
CA TRP A 1029 4.28 -4.87 -30.78
C TRP A 1029 3.84 -5.01 -32.23
N ARG A 1030 4.77 -5.34 -33.14
CA ARG A 1030 4.43 -5.62 -34.53
C ARG A 1030 3.59 -6.89 -34.66
N ALA A 1031 3.93 -7.97 -33.96
CA ALA A 1031 3.12 -9.18 -33.96
C ALA A 1031 1.70 -8.89 -33.44
N CYS A 1032 1.56 -8.13 -32.35
CA CYS A 1032 0.26 -7.74 -31.81
C CYS A 1032 -0.54 -6.86 -32.78
N TRP A 1033 0.01 -5.72 -33.17
CA TRP A 1033 -0.70 -4.72 -33.98
C TRP A 1033 -1.03 -5.18 -35.40
N PHE A 1034 -0.15 -5.92 -36.07
CA PHE A 1034 -0.38 -6.32 -37.46
C PHE A 1034 -1.16 -7.63 -37.60
N PHE A 1035 -1.19 -8.48 -36.56
CA PHE A 1035 -1.74 -9.84 -36.69
C PHE A 1035 -2.59 -10.27 -35.49
N ILE A 1036 -2.00 -10.36 -34.28
CA ILE A 1036 -2.67 -11.03 -33.16
C ILE A 1036 -3.92 -10.24 -32.72
N THR A 1037 -3.79 -8.94 -32.44
CA THR A 1037 -4.89 -8.12 -31.94
C THR A 1037 -6.04 -8.07 -32.95
N PRO A 1038 -5.86 -7.70 -34.24
CA PRO A 1038 -6.96 -7.68 -35.20
C PRO A 1038 -7.68 -9.02 -35.35
N VAL A 1039 -6.94 -10.13 -35.44
CA VAL A 1039 -7.52 -11.47 -35.62
C VAL A 1039 -8.37 -11.86 -34.42
N VAL A 1040 -7.86 -11.61 -33.20
CA VAL A 1040 -8.58 -11.92 -31.97
C VAL A 1040 -9.85 -11.08 -31.85
N LEU A 1041 -9.79 -9.77 -32.16
CA LEU A 1041 -10.96 -8.90 -32.11
C LEU A 1041 -12.04 -9.27 -33.14
N ILE A 1042 -11.64 -9.59 -34.38
CA ILE A 1042 -12.57 -10.05 -35.41
C ILE A 1042 -13.22 -11.38 -34.98
N PHE A 1043 -12.43 -12.30 -34.43
CA PHE A 1043 -12.96 -13.57 -33.91
C PHE A 1043 -14.00 -13.33 -32.80
N ILE A 1044 -13.71 -12.48 -31.83
CA ILE A 1044 -14.64 -12.14 -30.73
C ILE A 1044 -15.91 -11.48 -31.28
N LEU A 1045 -15.79 -10.54 -32.21
CA LEU A 1045 -16.94 -9.88 -32.82
C LEU A 1045 -17.84 -10.88 -33.56
N VAL A 1046 -17.26 -11.72 -34.41
CA VAL A 1046 -18.02 -12.74 -35.17
C VAL A 1046 -18.68 -13.73 -34.21
N TRP A 1047 -17.93 -14.22 -33.21
CA TRP A 1047 -18.47 -15.14 -32.22
C TRP A 1047 -19.62 -14.52 -31.42
N SER A 1048 -19.45 -13.28 -30.96
CA SER A 1048 -20.46 -12.53 -30.20
C SER A 1048 -21.75 -12.33 -30.99
N LEU A 1049 -21.67 -12.08 -32.30
CA LEU A 1049 -22.83 -11.99 -33.18
C LEU A 1049 -23.51 -13.36 -33.43
N VAL A 1050 -22.74 -14.46 -33.44
CA VAL A 1050 -23.27 -15.82 -33.62
C VAL A 1050 -23.97 -16.33 -32.36
N THR A 1051 -23.43 -16.03 -31.17
CA THR A 1051 -24.02 -16.42 -29.87
C THR A 1051 -24.89 -15.32 -29.27
N LEU A 1052 -25.58 -14.56 -30.12
CA LEU A 1052 -26.46 -13.49 -29.67
C LEU A 1052 -27.68 -14.09 -28.96
N GLU A 1053 -27.87 -13.69 -27.70
CA GLU A 1053 -29.07 -13.99 -26.92
C GLU A 1053 -29.79 -12.70 -26.56
N THR A 1054 -31.12 -12.73 -26.49
CA THR A 1054 -31.90 -11.55 -26.12
C THR A 1054 -31.62 -11.17 -24.66
N PRO A 1055 -31.39 -9.87 -24.36
CA PRO A 1055 -31.13 -9.47 -22.99
C PRO A 1055 -32.39 -9.71 -22.15
N THR A 1056 -32.21 -10.16 -20.91
CA THR A 1056 -33.26 -10.27 -19.90
C THR A 1056 -32.80 -9.56 -18.62
N TYR A 1057 -33.75 -9.14 -17.78
CA TYR A 1057 -33.45 -8.60 -16.46
C TYR A 1057 -34.42 -9.18 -15.43
N ASP A 1058 -33.91 -9.93 -14.45
CA ASP A 1058 -34.73 -10.60 -13.41
C ASP A 1058 -35.84 -11.48 -14.04
N ASP A 1059 -35.45 -12.30 -15.02
CA ASP A 1059 -36.31 -13.18 -15.84
C ASP A 1059 -37.40 -12.49 -16.68
N ILE A 1060 -37.41 -11.16 -16.72
CA ILE A 1060 -38.31 -10.37 -17.58
C ILE A 1060 -37.65 -10.19 -18.95
N THR A 1061 -38.37 -10.63 -20.00
CA THR A 1061 -37.97 -10.46 -21.40
C THR A 1061 -38.30 -9.06 -21.91
N TYR A 1062 -37.41 -8.49 -22.72
CA TYR A 1062 -37.63 -7.17 -23.32
C TYR A 1062 -38.68 -7.23 -24.44
N PRO A 1063 -39.51 -6.18 -24.60
CA PRO A 1063 -40.42 -6.11 -25.73
C PRO A 1063 -39.66 -5.89 -27.05
N SER A 1064 -40.24 -6.35 -28.15
CA SER A 1064 -39.62 -6.30 -29.48
C SER A 1064 -39.26 -4.88 -29.96
N TRP A 1065 -40.02 -3.87 -29.56
CA TRP A 1065 -39.68 -2.47 -29.84
C TRP A 1065 -38.45 -2.00 -29.05
N GLY A 1066 -38.24 -2.52 -27.83
CA GLY A 1066 -37.07 -2.23 -27.01
C GLY A 1066 -35.80 -2.82 -27.61
N GLU A 1067 -35.87 -4.05 -28.11
CA GLU A 1067 -34.78 -4.68 -28.87
C GLU A 1067 -34.46 -3.89 -30.15
N ALA A 1068 -35.49 -3.54 -30.93
CA ALA A 1068 -35.33 -2.72 -32.13
C ALA A 1068 -34.67 -1.35 -31.81
N LEU A 1069 -35.05 -0.75 -30.68
CA LEU A 1069 -34.43 0.49 -30.21
C LEU A 1069 -32.95 0.30 -29.87
N GLY A 1070 -32.57 -0.80 -29.20
CA GLY A 1070 -31.18 -1.15 -28.92
C GLY A 1070 -30.34 -1.25 -30.20
N TRP A 1071 -30.85 -1.91 -31.24
CA TRP A 1071 -30.19 -1.95 -32.55
C TRP A 1071 -30.08 -0.58 -33.22
N CYS A 1072 -31.13 0.25 -33.12
CA CYS A 1072 -31.10 1.62 -33.62
C CYS A 1072 -30.01 2.46 -32.94
N MET A 1073 -29.76 2.29 -31.63
CA MET A 1073 -28.68 2.99 -30.93
C MET A 1073 -27.29 2.62 -31.48
N ILE A 1074 -27.04 1.33 -31.73
CA ILE A 1074 -25.78 0.86 -32.32
C ILE A 1074 -25.58 1.42 -33.72
N ILE A 1075 -26.62 1.36 -34.56
CA ILE A 1075 -26.59 1.90 -35.92
C ILE A 1075 -26.30 3.41 -35.87
N PHE A 1076 -26.94 4.14 -34.97
CA PHE A 1076 -26.71 5.58 -34.79
C PHE A 1076 -25.25 5.91 -34.45
N CYS A 1077 -24.59 5.11 -33.62
CA CYS A 1077 -23.16 5.30 -33.32
C CYS A 1077 -22.26 5.01 -34.53
N ILE A 1078 -22.52 3.93 -35.27
CA ILE A 1078 -21.60 3.40 -36.29
C ILE A 1078 -21.81 4.04 -37.68
N ILE A 1079 -23.01 4.53 -38.00
CA ILE A 1079 -23.35 5.06 -39.33
C ILE A 1079 -22.48 6.25 -39.76
N TRP A 1080 -21.87 6.96 -38.82
CA TRP A 1080 -20.94 8.06 -39.10
C TRP A 1080 -19.66 7.61 -39.80
N ILE A 1081 -19.24 6.35 -39.63
CA ILE A 1081 -18.08 5.77 -40.32
C ILE A 1081 -18.28 5.79 -41.84
N PRO A 1082 -19.32 5.15 -42.42
CA PRO A 1082 -19.56 5.21 -43.86
C PRO A 1082 -19.98 6.60 -44.35
N ILE A 1083 -20.74 7.38 -43.58
CA ILE A 1083 -21.17 8.74 -43.99
C ILE A 1083 -19.96 9.65 -44.20
N ILE A 1084 -19.04 9.71 -43.23
CA ILE A 1084 -17.85 10.56 -43.34
C ILE A 1084 -16.92 10.04 -44.43
N ALA A 1085 -16.74 8.73 -44.55
CA ALA A 1085 -15.99 8.13 -45.64
C ALA A 1085 -16.52 8.58 -47.02
N ALA A 1086 -17.85 8.52 -47.22
CA ALA A 1086 -18.50 8.98 -48.46
C ALA A 1086 -18.28 10.48 -48.69
N ILE A 1087 -18.46 11.32 -47.67
CA ILE A 1087 -18.23 12.78 -47.79
C ILE A 1087 -16.79 13.09 -48.21
N LYS A 1088 -15.79 12.43 -47.60
CA LYS A 1088 -14.38 12.65 -47.92
C LYS A 1088 -14.03 12.17 -49.32
N ILE A 1089 -14.60 11.04 -49.77
CA ILE A 1089 -14.42 10.53 -51.13
C ILE A 1089 -15.07 11.47 -52.15
N PHE A 1090 -16.28 11.98 -51.89
CA PHE A 1090 -16.97 12.88 -52.83
C PHE A 1090 -16.28 14.24 -52.98
N LYS A 1091 -15.70 14.77 -51.90
CA LYS A 1091 -14.93 16.03 -51.91
C LYS A 1091 -13.54 15.90 -52.54
N ALA A 1092 -12.99 14.68 -52.64
CA ALA A 1092 -11.67 14.47 -53.23
C ALA A 1092 -11.72 14.59 -54.77
N GLU A 1093 -10.70 15.21 -55.35
CA GLU A 1093 -10.58 15.38 -56.80
C GLU A 1093 -9.83 14.21 -57.45
N GLY A 1094 -10.37 13.70 -58.58
CA GLY A 1094 -9.78 12.63 -59.40
C GLY A 1094 -10.78 11.53 -59.77
N ASN A 1095 -10.26 10.40 -60.28
CA ASN A 1095 -11.05 9.18 -60.50
C ASN A 1095 -11.37 8.47 -59.18
N LEU A 1096 -12.41 7.62 -59.12
CA LEU A 1096 -12.87 6.98 -57.87
C LEU A 1096 -11.73 6.35 -57.05
N TRP A 1097 -10.81 5.62 -57.70
CA TRP A 1097 -9.65 5.03 -57.02
C TRP A 1097 -8.67 6.08 -56.48
N GLN A 1098 -8.39 7.14 -57.26
CA GLN A 1098 -7.54 8.24 -56.81
C GLN A 1098 -8.17 9.02 -55.65
N ARG A 1099 -9.51 9.17 -55.65
CA ARG A 1099 -10.26 9.79 -54.54
C ARG A 1099 -10.10 8.97 -53.27
N ILE A 1100 -10.33 7.66 -53.33
CA ILE A 1100 -10.16 6.74 -52.19
C ILE A 1100 -8.73 6.81 -51.65
N VAL A 1101 -7.72 6.73 -52.52
CA VAL A 1101 -6.31 6.78 -52.11
C VAL A 1101 -5.97 8.14 -51.47
N LYS A 1102 -6.43 9.27 -52.04
CA LYS A 1102 -6.22 10.59 -51.45
C LYS A 1102 -6.92 10.75 -50.10
N SER A 1103 -8.14 10.22 -49.95
CA SER A 1103 -8.88 10.25 -48.68
C SER A 1103 -8.29 9.31 -47.62
N ALA A 1104 -7.58 8.26 -48.03
CA ALA A 1104 -6.89 7.32 -47.14
C ALA A 1104 -5.48 7.80 -46.74
N ALA A 1105 -4.87 8.70 -47.52
CA ALA A 1105 -3.61 9.33 -47.16
C ALA A 1105 -3.78 10.31 -46.00
N ALA A 1106 -2.77 10.42 -45.15
CA ALA A 1106 -2.76 11.38 -44.04
C ALA A 1106 -2.99 12.80 -44.58
N ALA A 1107 -3.74 13.60 -43.82
CA ALA A 1107 -4.02 14.98 -44.19
C ALA A 1107 -2.70 15.78 -44.34
N PRO A 1108 -2.64 16.79 -45.22
CA PRO A 1108 -1.42 17.58 -45.40
C PRO A 1108 -0.92 18.26 -44.12
N ASN A 1109 -1.82 18.54 -43.17
CA ASN A 1109 -1.54 19.14 -41.87
C ASN A 1109 -1.41 18.11 -40.73
N TRP A 1110 -1.18 16.83 -41.05
CA TRP A 1110 -0.93 15.78 -40.04
C TRP A 1110 0.51 15.81 -39.54
N GLY A 1111 0.69 15.85 -38.22
CA GLY A 1111 1.97 15.74 -37.55
C GLY A 1111 1.92 16.22 -36.10
N PRO A 1112 3.08 16.37 -35.44
CA PRO A 1112 3.16 16.94 -34.09
C PRO A 1112 2.60 18.36 -34.05
N ALA A 1113 1.89 18.72 -32.97
CA ALA A 1113 1.25 20.03 -32.87
C ALA A 1113 2.23 21.22 -32.81
N LEU A 1114 3.38 21.04 -32.16
CA LEU A 1114 4.37 22.11 -31.96
C LEU A 1114 5.49 22.01 -33.00
N GLU A 1115 5.88 23.16 -33.57
CA GLU A 1115 6.94 23.25 -34.59
C GLU A 1115 8.28 22.67 -34.12
N GLN A 1116 8.63 22.88 -32.85
CA GLN A 1116 9.85 22.33 -32.23
C GLN A 1116 9.95 20.79 -32.31
N ASN A 1117 8.81 20.10 -32.46
CA ASN A 1117 8.73 18.64 -32.48
C ASN A 1117 8.68 18.03 -33.89
N TRP A 1118 8.68 18.84 -34.96
CA TRP A 1118 8.55 18.33 -36.34
C TRP A 1118 9.74 17.51 -36.82
N GLY A 1119 10.93 17.73 -36.25
CA GLY A 1119 12.16 17.07 -36.68
C GLY A 1119 12.41 17.26 -38.17
N GLU A 1120 13.11 16.32 -38.83
CA GLU A 1120 13.29 16.37 -40.29
C GLU A 1120 12.08 15.86 -41.08
N ARG A 1121 11.31 14.94 -40.48
CA ARG A 1121 10.23 14.22 -41.16
C ARG A 1121 9.01 15.10 -41.45
N TYR A 1122 8.71 16.05 -40.56
CA TYR A 1122 7.53 16.92 -40.68
C TYR A 1122 7.88 18.38 -41.00
N LYS A 1123 9.11 18.69 -41.47
CA LYS A 1123 9.52 20.05 -41.89
C LYS A 1123 8.60 20.69 -42.94
N HIS A 1124 7.94 19.88 -43.76
CA HIS A 1124 7.00 20.35 -44.77
C HIS A 1124 5.79 21.09 -44.18
N LEU A 1125 5.46 20.87 -42.91
CA LEU A 1125 4.38 21.58 -42.21
C LEU A 1125 4.68 23.08 -42.07
N ALA A 1126 5.96 23.47 -41.94
CA ALA A 1126 6.37 24.88 -41.89
C ALA A 1126 5.97 25.66 -43.16
N GLY A 1127 6.06 24.99 -44.33
CA GLY A 1127 5.66 25.59 -45.61
C GLY A 1127 4.15 25.78 -45.76
N LEU A 1128 3.33 24.94 -45.12
CA LEU A 1128 1.87 25.04 -45.16
C LEU A 1128 1.32 26.17 -44.29
N GLN A 1129 2.04 26.52 -43.21
CA GLN A 1129 1.66 27.59 -42.28
C GLN A 1129 1.76 28.99 -42.92
N HIS A 1130 2.60 29.13 -43.95
CA HIS A 1130 2.78 30.39 -44.69
C HIS A 1130 1.77 30.62 -45.83
N ASP A 1131 1.22 29.57 -46.44
CA ASP A 1131 0.46 29.67 -47.70
C ASP A 1131 -1.07 29.49 -47.56
N ASN A 1132 -1.60 28.99 -46.43
CA ASN A 1132 -3.05 28.78 -46.23
C ASN A 1132 -3.50 29.15 -44.81
N ILE A 1133 -3.96 30.39 -44.64
CA ILE A 1133 -4.45 30.95 -43.36
C ILE A 1133 -5.72 30.23 -42.85
N ASP A 1134 -6.47 29.55 -43.72
CA ASP A 1134 -7.72 28.85 -43.35
C ASP A 1134 -7.53 27.41 -42.80
N LEU A 1135 -6.30 26.88 -42.83
CA LEU A 1135 -5.98 25.49 -42.42
C LEU A 1135 -4.87 25.38 -41.37
N ALA A 1136 -4.33 26.51 -40.90
CA ALA A 1136 -3.33 26.58 -39.84
C ALA A 1136 -3.98 26.50 -38.44
N ILE A 1137 -3.34 25.76 -37.53
CA ILE A 1137 -3.58 25.90 -36.08
C ILE A 1137 -3.24 27.36 -35.73
N PRO A 1138 -4.11 28.11 -35.04
CA PRO A 1138 -3.90 29.53 -34.81
C PRO A 1138 -2.81 29.77 -33.76
N THR A 1139 -1.54 29.88 -34.19
CA THR A 1139 -0.46 30.41 -33.38
C THR A 1139 -0.34 31.92 -33.65
N VAL A 1140 -0.83 32.74 -32.73
CA VAL A 1140 -0.70 34.21 -32.82
C VAL A 1140 0.57 34.63 -32.07
N GLU A 1141 1.65 34.89 -32.79
CA GLU A 1141 2.71 35.76 -32.28
C GLU A 1141 2.18 37.20 -32.23
N GLY A 1142 1.93 37.69 -31.01
CA GLY A 1142 1.60 39.08 -30.76
C GLY A 1142 2.81 39.97 -31.00
N LYS A 1143 2.93 40.55 -32.21
CA LYS A 1143 3.71 41.79 -32.38
C LYS A 1143 2.87 42.96 -31.87
N ASN A 1144 3.06 43.30 -30.60
CA ASN A 1144 2.79 44.65 -30.11
C ASN A 1144 3.78 45.59 -30.81
N ASN A 1145 3.35 46.23 -31.91
CA ASN A 1145 3.84 47.52 -32.38
C ASN A 1145 2.95 48.00 -33.53
N ALA A 1146 1.86 48.65 -33.20
CA ALA A 1146 1.24 49.63 -34.07
C ALA A 1146 0.70 50.75 -33.19
N SER A 1147 1.58 51.72 -32.96
CA SER A 1147 1.24 53.05 -32.47
C SER A 1147 0.09 53.63 -33.29
N PHE A 1148 -0.99 53.99 -32.61
CA PHE A 1148 -2.02 54.88 -33.13
C PHE A 1148 -1.36 56.23 -33.45
N GLN A 1149 -1.22 56.55 -34.74
CA GLN A 1149 -1.15 57.94 -35.20
C GLN A 1149 -2.50 58.25 -35.85
N PRO A 1150 -3.30 59.16 -35.29
CA PRO A 1150 -4.41 59.74 -36.02
C PRO A 1150 -3.86 60.93 -36.80
N GLU A 1151 -4.04 60.98 -38.12
CA GLU A 1151 -4.20 62.25 -38.82
C GLU A 1151 -4.73 62.10 -40.24
N GLN A 1152 -5.84 62.83 -40.45
CA GLN A 1152 -6.40 63.42 -41.68
C GLN A 1152 -7.16 62.53 -42.67
#